data_AF-A0A354GQC1-F1
#
_entry.id   AF-A0A354GQC1-F1
#
_cell.length_a   1.000
_cell.length_b   1.000
_cell.length_c   1.000
_cell.angle_alpha   90.00
_cell.angle_beta   90.00
_cell.angle_gamma   90.00
#
_symmetry.space_group_name_H-M   'P 1'
#
loop_
_entity.id
_entity.type
_entity.pdbx_description
1 polymer ?
#
loop_
_entity_poly.entity_id
_entity_poly.type
_entity_poly.pdbx_seq_one_letter_code
_entity_poly.pdbx_strand_id
1 'polypeptide(L)'
;RGLAPPALLVFLILGWTVLPGSPWLWTAAALAVVAWPLLLQLTSIPSRIVRFALGGVRESFVPAGVGNTAAQVLLAAAFLPEQAGLLLDAISRTLYRVFVGKRRMLEWETAAAAERRLGGDFRTFLRVLWLSPVLGLALALILFTFRLNALTAAAPLLIAWLVSPFVAFWVSKPPPVEERELTDPERRLLRRLARKTWGFFETFVTEEDNWLPPDNYQEDPKAAVAHRTSPTNMGLYLISSLAGHDFGYLSFPALLGLLEKTFATFDRLERAHGHFYNWYETTTLKALPPIYLSTVDSGNLLGCFVTLKQGLREKAAELIPNSAIRDGFEDVLELATEALQSLEPAAESADSLAALAGRIQQVRSLLGESPADLLAWDDWLRRLDGEAAGLTEQAEKFAKEVGEAPAELQRWVERFASLVRERREELAGLAPWLELLREVPASIVPQMNGKDDPVAANWQGLRRLLTQPLSVTTLLARAESLRTDLAALAEVWPDAEGRSRLTRVAEAVGDSTASDLHMRWRSLAERAETFANEMDFKILYSEDRHLFAVGYNLSQGKLDSSHYDLLASESCLTSFLAVARGDVPKKHWFQLGRPLTRAAGRITLLSWGGTMFEYLMPRLMLPGLPETLLDESRRGAVARQIEYGRQCGTPWGVSESAFSVVDADLNYQYQAFGVPGLGLKRGLAKDLVVAPYAAVMAVMIQPRLAIRNFQRL
;
A
#
# COMPACT_ATOMS: atom_id res chain seq x y z
N ARG A 1 24.02 31.43 -15.96
CA ARG A 1 24.40 31.09 -14.57
C ARG A 1 24.88 32.38 -13.90
N GLY A 2 24.43 32.69 -12.69
CA GLY A 2 24.82 33.94 -12.01
C GLY A 2 26.26 33.89 -11.51
N LEU A 3 26.97 35.02 -11.57
CA LEU A 3 28.32 35.20 -11.01
C LEU A 3 28.30 35.56 -9.51
N ALA A 4 27.13 35.54 -8.87
CA ALA A 4 26.96 36.04 -7.51
C ALA A 4 27.79 35.28 -6.46
N PRO A 5 27.80 33.93 -6.39
CA PRO A 5 28.61 33.24 -5.38
C PRO A 5 30.13 33.45 -5.55
N PRO A 6 30.71 33.35 -6.77
CA PRO A 6 32.12 33.71 -6.99
C PRO A 6 32.43 35.17 -6.63
N ALA A 7 31.57 36.12 -7.02
CA ALA A 7 31.79 37.54 -6.74
C ALA A 7 31.72 37.84 -5.23
N LEU A 8 30.76 37.24 -4.51
CA LEU A 8 30.64 37.38 -3.06
C LEU A 8 31.83 36.77 -2.31
N LEU A 9 32.33 35.62 -2.78
CA LEU A 9 33.52 35.00 -2.19
C LEU A 9 34.75 35.89 -2.37
N VAL A 10 34.98 36.40 -3.58
CA VAL A 10 36.09 37.33 -3.85
C VAL A 10 35.94 38.61 -3.04
N PHE A 11 34.72 39.16 -2.96
CA PHE A 11 34.41 40.35 -2.17
C PHE A 11 34.73 40.16 -0.69
N LEU A 12 34.35 39.03 -0.10
CA LEU A 12 34.69 38.69 1.29
C LEU A 12 36.21 38.54 1.49
N ILE A 13 36.90 37.83 0.60
CA ILE A 13 38.35 37.66 0.67
C ILE A 13 39.05 39.01 0.63
N LEU A 14 38.71 39.87 -0.33
CA LEU A 14 39.29 41.21 -0.45
C LEU A 14 38.93 42.10 0.75
N GLY A 15 37.68 42.03 1.23
CA GLY A 15 37.19 42.76 2.40
C GLY A 15 37.92 42.41 3.68
N TRP A 16 38.30 41.15 3.86
CA TRP A 16 39.03 40.70 5.03
C TRP A 16 40.55 40.92 4.94
N THR A 17 41.11 40.92 3.74
CA THR A 17 42.56 40.97 3.54
C THR A 17 43.06 42.38 3.18
N VAL A 18 42.63 42.94 2.05
CA VAL A 18 43.28 44.09 1.39
C VAL A 18 42.47 45.38 1.49
N LEU A 19 41.13 45.31 1.48
CA LEU A 19 40.31 46.52 1.37
C LEU A 19 40.36 47.39 2.64
N PRO A 20 40.35 48.73 2.48
CA PRO A 20 40.25 49.66 3.59
C PRO A 20 38.84 49.59 4.22
N GLY A 21 38.72 50.02 5.48
CA GLY A 21 37.45 50.02 6.22
C GLY A 21 37.28 48.84 7.18
N SER A 22 36.09 48.74 7.78
CA SER A 22 35.76 47.76 8.81
C SER A 22 35.47 46.38 8.20
N PRO A 23 36.19 45.31 8.60
CA PRO A 23 35.88 43.94 8.19
C PRO A 23 34.43 43.53 8.49
N TRP A 24 33.83 44.07 9.55
CA TRP A 24 32.43 43.84 9.89
C TRP A 24 31.46 44.41 8.86
N LEU A 25 31.78 45.57 8.28
CA LEU A 25 30.95 46.17 7.22
C LEU A 25 30.95 45.29 5.97
N TRP A 26 32.12 44.77 5.59
CA TRP A 26 32.27 43.88 4.44
C TRP A 26 31.53 42.55 4.64
N THR A 27 31.66 41.93 5.82
CA THR A 27 30.89 40.71 6.17
C THR A 27 29.39 40.97 6.16
N ALA A 28 28.93 42.08 6.77
CA ALA A 28 27.52 42.42 6.83
C ALA A 28 26.91 42.68 5.44
N ALA A 29 27.64 43.38 4.57
CA ALA A 29 27.20 43.64 3.20
C ALA A 29 27.04 42.34 2.39
N ALA A 30 28.00 41.41 2.50
CA ALA A 30 27.91 40.13 1.82
C ALA A 30 26.74 39.28 2.36
N LEU A 31 26.56 39.22 3.68
CA LEU A 31 25.44 38.52 4.31
C LEU A 31 24.09 39.15 3.95
N ALA A 32 24.00 40.46 3.80
CA ALA A 32 22.78 41.13 3.37
C ALA A 32 22.36 40.72 1.94
N VAL A 33 23.33 40.52 1.04
CA VAL A 33 23.06 40.00 -0.31
C VAL A 33 22.56 38.56 -0.26
N VAL A 34 23.20 37.69 0.54
CA VAL A 34 22.75 36.30 0.70
C VAL A 34 21.38 36.23 1.37
N ALA A 35 21.12 37.10 2.35
CA ALA A 35 19.86 37.18 3.11
C ALA A 35 18.74 37.97 2.41
N TRP A 36 18.97 38.49 1.20
CA TRP A 36 18.00 39.31 0.48
C TRP A 36 16.59 38.68 0.37
N PRO A 37 16.43 37.37 0.07
CA PRO A 37 15.10 36.74 0.03
C PRO A 37 14.38 36.77 1.39
N LEU A 38 15.13 36.62 2.48
CA LEU A 38 14.59 36.68 3.85
C LEU A 38 14.16 38.11 4.18
N LEU A 39 14.99 39.11 3.85
CA LEU A 39 14.68 40.53 4.04
C LEU A 39 13.38 40.92 3.32
N LEU A 40 13.20 40.49 2.06
CA LEU A 40 11.96 40.73 1.31
C LEU A 40 10.73 40.13 2.00
N GLN A 41 10.82 38.91 2.53
CA GLN A 41 9.69 38.32 3.26
C GLN A 41 9.35 39.10 4.53
N LEU A 42 10.35 39.60 5.26
CA LEU A 42 10.14 40.39 6.46
C LEU A 42 9.46 41.74 6.16
N THR A 43 9.73 42.36 5.00
CA THR A 43 9.02 43.59 4.60
C THR A 43 7.53 43.41 4.37
N SER A 44 7.05 42.18 4.17
CA SER A 44 5.62 41.90 3.99
C SER A 44 4.83 41.86 5.31
N ILE A 45 5.50 41.77 6.47
CA ILE A 45 4.88 41.61 7.79
C ILE A 45 3.98 42.80 8.18
N PRO A 46 4.40 44.07 8.05
CA PRO A 46 3.56 45.22 8.41
C PRO A 46 2.23 45.26 7.64
N SER A 47 2.26 44.93 6.35
CA SER A 47 1.06 44.89 5.51
C SER A 47 0.07 43.79 5.91
N ARG A 48 0.53 42.72 6.57
CA ARG A 48 -0.31 41.62 7.08
C ARG A 48 -0.93 41.98 8.42
N ILE A 49 -0.17 42.65 9.30
CA ILE A 49 -0.66 43.17 10.58
C ILE A 49 -1.83 44.14 10.36
N VAL A 50 -1.70 45.05 9.39
CA VAL A 50 -2.76 46.01 9.04
C VAL A 50 -4.01 45.29 8.50
N ARG A 51 -3.85 44.27 7.66
CA ARG A 51 -4.98 43.48 7.12
C ARG A 51 -5.72 42.66 8.18
N PHE A 52 -4.98 42.13 9.16
CA PHE A 52 -5.57 41.45 10.31
C PHE A 52 -6.39 42.41 11.19
N ALA A 53 -5.87 43.61 11.46
CA ALA A 53 -6.57 44.63 12.24
C ALA A 53 -7.87 45.12 11.57
N LEU A 54 -7.96 45.04 10.24
CA LEU A 54 -9.13 45.45 9.45
C LEU A 54 -10.18 44.35 9.24
N GLY A 55 -10.17 43.27 10.04
CA GLY A 55 -11.17 42.20 9.98
C GLY A 55 -10.94 41.15 8.89
N GLY A 56 -9.72 41.07 8.34
CA GLY A 56 -9.32 40.02 7.41
C GLY A 56 -9.13 38.64 8.05
N VAL A 57 -9.12 37.60 7.22
CA VAL A 57 -8.95 36.18 7.58
C VAL A 57 -7.83 35.96 8.60
N ARG A 58 -8.04 35.01 9.53
CA ARG A 58 -7.12 34.52 10.58
C ARG A 58 -5.85 33.88 9.98
N GLU A 59 -5.00 34.65 9.30
CA GLU A 59 -3.67 34.20 8.89
C GLU A 59 -2.65 34.43 10.00
N SER A 60 -1.67 33.54 10.14
CA SER A 60 -0.54 33.73 11.06
C SER A 60 0.29 34.97 10.69
N PHE A 61 0.75 35.73 11.69
CA PHE A 61 1.54 36.95 11.50
C PHE A 61 2.89 36.73 10.81
N VAL A 62 3.46 35.54 10.94
CA VAL A 62 4.70 35.14 10.26
C VAL A 62 4.32 34.48 8.94
N PRO A 63 4.82 34.97 7.78
CA PRO A 63 4.63 34.28 6.51
C PRO A 63 5.06 32.81 6.61
N ALA A 64 4.21 31.90 6.14
CA ALA A 64 4.60 30.50 6.07
C ALA A 64 5.90 30.36 5.26
N GLY A 65 6.92 29.72 5.85
CA GLY A 65 8.20 29.48 5.18
C GLY A 65 9.35 30.45 5.51
N VAL A 66 9.17 31.43 6.41
CA VAL A 66 10.30 32.26 6.90
C VAL A 66 11.42 31.40 7.50
N GLY A 67 11.07 30.38 8.30
CA GLY A 67 12.05 29.45 8.87
C GLY A 67 12.84 28.69 7.79
N ASN A 68 12.15 28.20 6.74
CA ASN A 68 12.80 27.53 5.62
C ASN A 68 13.71 28.48 4.83
N THR A 69 13.26 29.73 4.62
CA THR A 69 14.04 30.75 3.92
C THR A 69 15.28 31.12 4.72
N ALA A 70 15.16 31.27 6.04
CA ALA A 70 16.29 31.49 6.93
C ALA A 70 17.28 30.30 6.89
N ALA A 71 16.78 29.06 6.92
CA ALA A 71 17.62 27.87 6.77
C ALA A 71 18.36 27.85 5.41
N GLN A 72 17.68 28.20 4.31
CA GLN A 72 18.30 28.31 2.99
C GLN A 72 19.40 29.37 2.93
N VAL A 73 19.18 30.53 3.55
CA VAL A 73 20.18 31.61 3.65
C VAL A 73 21.41 31.14 4.43
N LEU A 74 21.21 30.45 5.57
CA LEU A 74 22.30 29.89 6.36
C LEU A 74 23.10 28.83 5.58
N LEU A 75 22.42 27.92 4.88
CA LEU A 75 23.08 26.93 4.03
C LEU A 75 23.81 27.57 2.85
N ALA A 76 23.23 28.59 2.21
CA ALA A 76 23.88 29.31 1.13
C ALA A 76 25.16 30.03 1.60
N ALA A 77 25.16 30.60 2.81
CA ALA A 77 26.34 31.18 3.43
C ALA A 77 27.40 30.13 3.78
N ALA A 78 26.98 28.99 4.34
CA ALA A 78 27.87 27.88 4.72
C ALA A 78 28.51 27.18 3.51
N PHE A 79 27.80 27.08 2.39
CA PHE A 79 28.28 26.44 1.15
C PHE A 79 28.80 27.43 0.10
N LEU A 80 28.99 28.71 0.47
CA LEU A 80 29.40 29.75 -0.48
C LEU A 80 30.69 29.41 -1.26
N PRO A 81 31.78 28.91 -0.63
CA PRO A 81 33.00 28.54 -1.37
C PRO A 81 32.78 27.40 -2.34
N GLU A 82 32.01 26.39 -1.93
CA GLU A 82 31.68 25.26 -2.77
C GLU A 82 30.85 25.69 -3.99
N GLN A 83 29.81 26.48 -3.77
CA GLN A 83 28.97 27.01 -4.85
C GLN A 83 29.79 27.86 -5.83
N ALA A 84 30.74 28.66 -5.32
CA ALA A 84 31.66 29.41 -6.16
C ALA A 84 32.56 28.48 -6.99
N GLY A 85 33.16 27.46 -6.38
CA GLY A 85 33.99 26.47 -7.06
C GLY A 85 33.25 25.70 -8.16
N LEU A 86 32.06 25.19 -7.85
CA LEU A 86 31.19 24.47 -8.80
C LEU A 86 30.78 25.35 -9.98
N LEU A 87 30.43 26.63 -9.73
CA LEU A 87 30.07 27.55 -10.79
C LEU A 87 31.26 27.92 -11.67
N LEU A 88 32.44 28.16 -11.08
CA LEU A 88 33.66 28.46 -11.82
C LEU A 88 34.12 27.28 -12.67
N ASP A 89 34.10 26.04 -12.14
CA ASP A 89 34.39 24.83 -12.90
C ASP A 89 33.43 24.68 -14.07
N ALA A 90 32.12 24.82 -13.82
CA ALA A 90 31.13 24.67 -14.87
C ALA A 90 31.19 25.77 -15.94
N ILE A 91 31.45 27.03 -15.56
CA ILE A 91 31.68 28.12 -16.52
C ILE A 91 32.92 27.79 -17.36
N SER A 92 34.03 27.42 -16.73
CA SER A 92 35.29 27.09 -17.41
C SER A 92 35.13 25.93 -18.38
N ARG A 93 34.48 24.83 -17.96
CA ARG A 93 34.18 23.68 -18.81
C ARG A 93 33.24 24.04 -19.95
N THR A 94 32.24 24.89 -19.72
CA THR A 94 31.32 25.33 -20.77
C THR A 94 32.04 26.18 -21.80
N LEU A 95 32.82 27.18 -21.37
CA LEU A 95 33.64 28.01 -22.25
C LEU A 95 34.61 27.15 -23.06
N TYR A 96 35.30 26.21 -22.42
CA TYR A 96 36.17 25.26 -23.11
C TYR A 96 35.41 24.42 -24.14
N ARG A 97 34.27 23.84 -23.79
CA ARG A 97 33.47 22.99 -24.70
C ARG A 97 32.90 23.77 -25.88
N VAL A 98 32.48 25.02 -25.66
CA VAL A 98 31.90 25.86 -26.71
C VAL A 98 32.97 26.40 -27.66
N PHE A 99 34.06 26.95 -27.12
CA PHE A 99 35.06 27.66 -27.92
C PHE A 99 36.19 26.76 -28.42
N VAL A 100 36.49 25.65 -27.73
CA VAL A 100 37.64 24.79 -28.04
C VAL A 100 37.21 23.37 -28.38
N GLY A 101 36.58 22.66 -27.44
CA GLY A 101 36.42 21.20 -27.51
C GLY A 101 35.32 20.68 -28.43
N LYS A 102 34.22 21.43 -28.62
CA LYS A 102 33.02 21.11 -29.44
C LYS A 102 32.46 19.67 -29.28
N ARG A 103 32.71 19.01 -28.14
CA ARG A 103 32.31 17.63 -27.81
C ARG A 103 31.58 17.61 -26.46
N ARG A 104 30.68 16.64 -26.26
CA ARG A 104 29.88 16.45 -25.02
C ARG A 104 29.12 17.71 -24.56
N MET A 105 28.44 18.38 -25.51
CA MET A 105 27.68 19.61 -25.25
C MET A 105 26.41 19.39 -24.41
N LEU A 106 25.98 18.14 -24.23
CA LEU A 106 24.76 17.74 -23.51
C LEU A 106 25.03 16.70 -22.41
N GLU A 107 26.13 16.82 -21.69
CA GLU A 107 26.40 15.94 -20.55
C GLU A 107 25.47 16.34 -19.39
N TRP A 108 24.50 15.47 -19.10
CA TRP A 108 23.58 15.59 -17.97
C TRP A 108 23.85 14.46 -16.97
N GLU A 109 24.03 14.82 -15.71
CA GLU A 109 24.03 13.89 -14.60
C GLU A 109 22.65 13.96 -13.94
N THR A 110 21.96 12.83 -13.83
CA THR A 110 20.67 12.76 -13.11
C THR A 110 20.90 12.91 -11.61
N ALA A 111 19.93 13.47 -10.87
CA ALA A 111 20.00 13.57 -9.41
C ALA A 111 20.31 12.22 -8.74
N ALA A 112 19.71 11.12 -9.20
CA ALA A 112 19.97 9.77 -8.70
C ALA A 112 21.42 9.28 -8.95
N ALA A 113 22.04 9.70 -10.05
CA ALA A 113 23.45 9.39 -10.33
C ALA A 113 24.38 10.20 -9.43
N ALA A 114 24.03 11.46 -9.15
CA ALA A 114 24.75 12.30 -8.20
C ALA A 114 24.62 11.77 -6.76
N GLU A 115 23.42 11.33 -6.33
CA GLU A 115 23.19 10.68 -5.04
C GLU A 115 23.98 9.38 -4.91
N ARG A 116 23.96 8.50 -5.92
CA ARG A 116 24.80 7.29 -5.93
C ARG A 116 26.30 7.60 -5.84
N ARG A 117 26.75 8.68 -6.48
CA ARG A 117 28.15 9.15 -6.42
C ARG A 117 28.53 9.67 -5.04
N LEU A 118 27.60 10.36 -4.38
CA LEU A 118 27.79 10.91 -3.04
C LEU A 118 27.70 9.83 -1.95
N GLY A 119 26.90 8.79 -2.16
CA GLY A 119 26.70 7.71 -1.20
C GLY A 119 26.14 8.20 0.14
N GLY A 120 26.06 7.31 1.12
CA GLY A 120 25.58 7.62 2.48
C GLY A 120 26.70 7.96 3.49
N ASP A 121 27.96 7.98 3.06
CA ASP A 121 29.12 8.04 3.97
C ASP A 121 29.66 9.47 4.13
N PHE A 122 29.88 9.87 5.39
CA PHE A 122 30.49 11.17 5.73
C PHE A 122 31.85 11.41 5.04
N ARG A 123 32.63 10.36 4.80
CA ARG A 123 33.92 10.44 4.09
C ARG A 123 33.78 10.97 2.66
N THR A 124 32.67 10.67 1.99
CA THR A 124 32.43 11.16 0.64
C THR A 124 32.11 12.65 0.64
N PHE A 125 31.34 13.12 1.62
CA PHE A 125 31.09 14.56 1.82
C PHE A 125 32.38 15.34 2.09
N LEU A 126 33.31 14.79 2.87
CA LEU A 126 34.64 15.40 3.07
C LEU A 126 35.46 15.50 1.76
N ARG A 127 35.41 14.47 0.90
CA ARG A 127 36.12 14.48 -0.39
C ARG A 127 35.50 15.40 -1.41
N VAL A 128 34.17 15.49 -1.45
CA VAL A 128 33.46 16.33 -2.43
C VAL A 128 33.53 17.80 -2.03
N LEU A 129 33.32 18.11 -0.75
CA LEU A 129 33.25 19.48 -0.22
C LEU A 129 34.58 19.98 0.35
N TRP A 130 35.71 19.40 -0.05
CA TRP A 130 37.02 19.69 0.53
C TRP A 130 37.45 21.16 0.39
N LEU A 131 36.95 21.85 -0.65
CA LEU A 131 37.31 23.22 -0.96
C LEU A 131 36.93 24.18 0.18
N SER A 132 35.73 24.02 0.75
CA SER A 132 35.21 24.92 1.78
C SER A 132 36.05 24.88 3.07
N PRO A 133 36.36 23.71 3.68
CA PRO A 133 37.24 23.61 4.83
C PRO A 133 38.67 24.08 4.56
N VAL A 134 39.26 23.71 3.41
CA VAL A 134 40.64 24.09 3.09
C VAL A 134 40.76 25.60 2.90
N LEU A 135 39.82 26.21 2.17
CA LEU A 135 39.80 27.66 2.00
C LEU A 135 39.54 28.40 3.31
N GLY A 136 38.61 27.89 4.13
CA GLY A 136 38.32 28.44 5.45
C GLY A 136 39.55 28.42 6.36
N LEU A 137 40.28 27.30 6.41
CA LEU A 137 41.49 27.15 7.22
C LEU A 137 42.64 28.05 6.70
N ALA A 138 42.84 28.10 5.38
CA ALA A 138 43.87 28.94 4.77
C ALA A 138 43.62 30.43 5.06
N LEU A 139 42.37 30.90 4.90
CA LEU A 139 42.01 32.29 5.19
C LEU A 139 42.08 32.58 6.69
N ALA A 140 41.69 31.66 7.57
CA ALA A 140 41.86 31.82 9.01
C ALA A 140 43.34 32.04 9.37
N LEU A 141 44.24 31.24 8.79
CA LEU A 141 45.69 31.37 9.01
C LEU A 141 46.24 32.70 8.47
N ILE A 142 45.82 33.12 7.28
CA ILE A 142 46.20 34.40 6.69
C ILE A 142 45.71 35.57 7.56
N LEU A 143 44.47 35.55 8.03
CA LEU A 143 43.94 36.62 8.87
C LEU A 143 44.57 36.64 10.26
N PHE A 144 44.84 35.47 10.83
CA PHE A 144 45.54 35.36 12.11
C PHE A 144 46.95 35.97 12.05
N THR A 145 47.65 35.78 10.93
CA THR A 145 49.03 36.27 10.74
C THR A 145 49.11 37.74 10.33
N PHE A 146 48.23 38.20 9.43
CA PHE A 146 48.35 39.53 8.82
C PHE A 146 47.33 40.56 9.30
N ARG A 147 46.15 40.16 9.83
CA ARG A 147 45.08 41.10 10.18
C ARG A 147 44.12 40.53 11.23
N LEU A 148 44.60 40.34 12.46
CA LEU A 148 43.85 39.70 13.54
C LEU A 148 42.47 40.33 13.83
N ASN A 149 42.34 41.64 13.67
CA ASN A 149 41.05 42.34 13.84
C ASN A 149 39.97 41.85 12.85
N ALA A 150 40.35 41.44 11.64
CA ALA A 150 39.42 40.92 10.63
C ALA A 150 38.96 39.48 10.95
N LEU A 151 39.75 38.73 11.73
CA LEU A 151 39.41 37.36 12.10
C LEU A 151 38.09 37.28 12.88
N THR A 152 37.83 38.24 13.77
CA THR A 152 36.56 38.27 14.54
C THR A 152 35.33 38.45 13.65
N ALA A 153 35.43 39.27 12.60
CA ALA A 153 34.36 39.49 11.63
C ALA A 153 34.19 38.35 10.62
N ALA A 154 35.26 37.59 10.35
CA ALA A 154 35.26 36.46 9.42
C ALA A 154 34.91 35.12 10.10
N ALA A 155 35.19 34.99 11.40
CA ALA A 155 35.09 33.74 12.15
C ALA A 155 33.75 32.99 11.98
N PRO A 156 32.56 33.62 12.01
CA PRO A 156 31.29 32.90 11.83
C PRO A 156 31.21 32.18 10.47
N LEU A 157 31.68 32.82 9.40
CA LEU A 157 31.70 32.23 8.06
C LEU A 157 32.81 31.20 7.90
N LEU A 158 34.01 31.47 8.44
CA LEU A 158 35.12 30.51 8.39
C LEU A 158 34.79 29.22 9.15
N ILE A 159 34.13 29.31 10.31
CA ILE A 159 33.64 28.15 11.06
C ILE A 159 32.58 27.43 10.22
N ALA A 160 31.61 28.15 9.65
CA ALA A 160 30.59 27.55 8.79
C ALA A 160 31.19 26.80 7.59
N TRP A 161 32.25 27.34 6.98
CA TRP A 161 32.96 26.70 5.87
C TRP A 161 33.74 25.46 6.32
N LEU A 162 34.35 25.51 7.51
CA LEU A 162 35.05 24.38 8.12
C LEU A 162 34.12 23.21 8.42
N VAL A 163 32.94 23.49 9.00
CA VAL A 163 31.95 22.45 9.35
C VAL A 163 30.99 22.11 8.21
N SER A 164 31.12 22.77 7.05
CA SER A 164 30.22 22.58 5.91
C SER A 164 30.07 21.12 5.47
N PRO A 165 31.10 20.23 5.49
CA PRO A 165 30.89 18.83 5.15
C PRO A 165 29.98 18.10 6.14
N PHE A 166 30.05 18.45 7.43
CA PHE A 166 29.17 17.90 8.47
C PHE A 166 27.74 18.42 8.33
N VAL A 167 27.58 19.73 8.08
CA VAL A 167 26.26 20.32 7.84
C VAL A 167 25.60 19.70 6.61
N ALA A 168 26.34 19.54 5.51
CA ALA A 168 25.85 18.89 4.30
C ALA A 168 25.43 17.44 4.56
N PHE A 169 26.27 16.67 5.26
CA PHE A 169 25.94 15.30 5.65
C PHE A 169 24.69 15.24 6.52
N TRP A 170 24.58 16.09 7.54
CA TRP A 170 23.44 16.11 8.46
C TRP A 170 22.13 16.49 7.76
N VAL A 171 22.13 17.54 6.93
CA VAL A 171 20.94 17.98 6.17
C VAL A 171 20.56 16.98 5.07
N SER A 172 21.52 16.21 4.54
CA SER A 172 21.26 15.17 3.55
C SER A 172 20.65 13.89 4.14
N LYS A 173 20.61 13.75 5.47
CA LYS A 173 20.01 12.57 6.08
C LYS A 173 18.49 12.58 5.86
N PRO A 174 17.93 11.42 5.48
CA PRO A 174 16.49 11.29 5.39
C PRO A 174 15.84 11.63 6.74
N PRO A 175 14.82 12.51 6.83
CA PRO A 175 14.05 12.66 8.05
C PRO A 175 13.54 11.30 8.54
N PRO A 176 13.64 10.98 9.84
CA PRO A 176 13.11 9.74 10.36
C PRO A 176 11.60 9.71 10.13
N VAL A 177 11.13 8.72 9.38
CA VAL A 177 9.69 8.45 9.28
C VAL A 177 9.30 7.76 10.59
N GLU A 178 8.65 8.50 11.51
CA GLU A 178 8.03 7.88 12.68
C GLU A 178 6.83 7.02 12.25
N GLU A 179 7.08 5.78 11.85
CA GLU A 179 6.04 4.76 11.75
C GLU A 179 5.79 4.22 13.16
N ARG A 180 4.88 4.87 13.91
CA ARG A 180 4.44 4.31 15.17
C ARG A 180 3.53 3.13 14.90
N GLU A 181 3.88 1.96 15.43
CA GLU A 181 3.08 0.75 15.28
C GLU A 181 1.63 0.97 15.75
N LEU A 182 0.69 0.34 15.04
CA LEU A 182 -0.72 0.32 15.43
C LEU A 182 -0.90 -0.50 16.71
N THR A 183 -1.69 0.02 17.64
CA THR A 183 -2.13 -0.69 18.84
C THR A 183 -3.08 -1.82 18.49
N ASP A 184 -3.22 -2.84 19.34
CA ASP A 184 -4.13 -3.97 19.08
C ASP A 184 -5.59 -3.55 18.86
N PRO A 185 -6.18 -2.60 19.61
CA PRO A 185 -7.54 -2.12 19.33
C PRO A 185 -7.66 -1.43 17.97
N GLU A 186 -6.63 -0.67 17.56
CA GLU A 186 -6.59 -0.03 16.24
C GLU A 186 -6.53 -1.08 15.11
N ARG A 187 -5.75 -2.15 15.29
CA ARG A 187 -5.68 -3.26 14.34
C ARG A 187 -7.00 -4.02 14.24
N ARG A 188 -7.63 -4.35 15.37
CA ARG A 188 -8.95 -5.01 15.42
C ARG A 188 -10.01 -4.20 14.69
N LEU A 189 -10.06 -2.88 14.91
CA LEU A 189 -11.00 -2.01 14.20
C LEU A 189 -10.84 -2.10 12.67
N LEU A 190 -9.61 -2.04 12.17
CA LEU A 190 -9.35 -2.14 10.72
C LEU A 190 -9.72 -3.52 10.17
N ARG A 191 -9.44 -4.59 10.91
CA ARG A 191 -9.78 -5.96 10.52
C ARG A 191 -11.29 -6.20 10.50
N ARG A 192 -12.02 -5.70 11.50
CA ARG A 192 -13.48 -5.68 11.50
C ARG A 192 -14.04 -5.00 10.24
N LEU A 193 -13.46 -3.85 9.84
CA LEU A 193 -13.84 -3.15 8.62
C LEU A 193 -13.51 -3.95 7.35
N ALA A 194 -12.34 -4.58 7.30
CA ALA A 194 -11.96 -5.46 6.20
C ALA A 194 -12.96 -6.62 6.06
N ARG A 195 -13.35 -7.25 7.18
CA ARG A 195 -14.32 -8.35 7.22
C ARG A 195 -15.70 -7.93 6.72
N LYS A 196 -16.23 -6.79 7.19
CA LYS A 196 -17.50 -6.23 6.69
C LYS A 196 -17.42 -5.92 5.19
N THR A 197 -16.33 -5.29 4.76
CA THR A 197 -16.13 -4.92 3.34
C THR A 197 -16.04 -6.16 2.45
N TRP A 198 -15.33 -7.20 2.89
CA TRP A 198 -15.27 -8.47 2.18
C TRP A 198 -16.63 -9.15 2.04
N GLY A 199 -17.52 -8.98 3.03
CA GLY A 199 -18.92 -9.45 2.97
C GLY A 199 -19.70 -8.96 1.74
N PHE A 200 -19.32 -7.82 1.15
CA PHE A 200 -19.86 -7.39 -0.16
C PHE A 200 -19.61 -8.43 -1.24
N PHE A 201 -18.38 -8.91 -1.40
CA PHE A 201 -18.06 -9.89 -2.43
C PHE A 201 -18.72 -11.24 -2.18
N GLU A 202 -18.81 -11.67 -0.92
CA GLU A 202 -19.47 -12.94 -0.57
C GLU A 202 -20.97 -12.92 -0.85
N THR A 203 -21.59 -11.74 -0.75
CA THR A 203 -23.03 -11.56 -0.98
C THR A 203 -23.34 -11.43 -2.47
N PHE A 204 -22.53 -10.65 -3.20
CA PHE A 204 -22.89 -10.21 -4.54
C PHE A 204 -22.09 -10.88 -5.68
N VAL A 205 -21.00 -11.58 -5.39
CA VAL A 205 -20.26 -12.34 -6.42
C VAL A 205 -20.73 -13.78 -6.42
N THR A 206 -21.79 -14.03 -7.19
CA THR A 206 -22.48 -15.32 -7.26
C THR A 206 -22.41 -15.93 -8.65
N GLU A 207 -22.96 -17.13 -8.81
CA GLU A 207 -23.11 -17.78 -10.12
C GLU A 207 -24.01 -16.97 -11.07
N GLU A 208 -25.03 -16.28 -10.55
CA GLU A 208 -25.94 -15.43 -11.35
C GLU A 208 -25.18 -14.31 -12.06
N ASP A 209 -24.22 -13.71 -11.37
CA ASP A 209 -23.35 -12.65 -11.91
C ASP A 209 -22.09 -13.20 -12.60
N ASN A 210 -22.08 -14.49 -12.96
CA ASN A 210 -20.94 -15.20 -13.57
C ASN A 210 -19.64 -15.00 -12.77
N TRP A 211 -19.72 -14.93 -11.44
CA TRP A 211 -18.58 -14.70 -10.55
C TRP A 211 -17.82 -13.40 -10.83
N LEU A 212 -18.52 -12.36 -11.31
CA LEU A 212 -17.98 -11.01 -11.49
C LEU A 212 -18.53 -10.06 -10.41
N PRO A 213 -17.72 -9.13 -9.88
CA PRO A 213 -18.18 -8.14 -8.92
C PRO A 213 -19.08 -7.09 -9.61
N PRO A 214 -20.29 -6.83 -9.09
CA PRO A 214 -21.09 -5.73 -9.59
C PRO A 214 -20.45 -4.38 -9.24
N ASP A 215 -20.83 -3.35 -9.98
CA ASP A 215 -20.30 -1.99 -9.86
C ASP A 215 -20.67 -1.34 -8.52
N ASN A 216 -21.93 -1.51 -8.11
CA ASN A 216 -22.42 -1.02 -6.84
C ASN A 216 -23.66 -1.80 -6.38
N TYR A 217 -23.90 -1.71 -5.08
CA TYR A 217 -25.18 -2.04 -4.45
C TYR A 217 -25.72 -0.78 -3.77
N GLN A 218 -27.00 -0.50 -3.97
CA GLN A 218 -27.75 0.53 -3.26
C GLN A 218 -28.78 -0.16 -2.37
N GLU A 219 -28.87 0.25 -1.11
CA GLU A 219 -29.82 -0.32 -0.14
C GLU A 219 -31.08 0.57 0.00
N ASP A 220 -30.86 1.86 0.27
CA ASP A 220 -31.91 2.87 0.42
C ASP A 220 -31.84 3.88 -0.75
N PRO A 221 -32.97 4.38 -1.29
CA PRO A 221 -34.37 4.11 -0.92
C PRO A 221 -34.92 2.79 -1.45
N LYS A 222 -34.16 2.10 -2.30
CA LYS A 222 -34.53 0.81 -2.88
C LYS A 222 -33.29 -0.05 -3.05
N ALA A 223 -33.40 -1.32 -2.63
CA ALA A 223 -32.41 -2.35 -2.86
C ALA A 223 -32.22 -2.58 -4.37
N ALA A 224 -31.03 -2.31 -4.89
CA ALA A 224 -30.69 -2.46 -6.28
C ALA A 224 -29.21 -2.83 -6.46
N VAL A 225 -28.96 -3.93 -7.18
CA VAL A 225 -27.63 -4.33 -7.62
C VAL A 225 -27.41 -3.79 -9.04
N ALA A 226 -26.31 -3.09 -9.26
CA ALA A 226 -25.90 -2.71 -10.61
C ALA A 226 -25.18 -3.90 -11.25
N HIS A 227 -25.93 -4.72 -12.01
CA HIS A 227 -25.44 -5.90 -12.73
C HIS A 227 -24.51 -5.55 -13.91
N ARG A 228 -23.46 -4.79 -13.64
CA ARG A 228 -22.38 -4.44 -14.56
C ARG A 228 -21.05 -4.43 -13.84
N THR A 229 -19.95 -4.66 -14.56
CA THR A 229 -18.60 -4.61 -13.99
C THR A 229 -17.62 -3.90 -14.92
N SER A 230 -16.53 -3.40 -14.34
CA SER A 230 -15.43 -2.73 -15.04
C SER A 230 -14.12 -3.51 -14.86
N PRO A 231 -13.10 -3.29 -15.73
CA PRO A 231 -11.79 -3.89 -15.54
C PRO A 231 -11.14 -3.56 -14.20
N THR A 232 -11.37 -2.34 -13.67
CA THR A 232 -10.91 -1.99 -12.32
C THR A 232 -11.60 -2.83 -11.25
N ASN A 233 -12.93 -3.00 -11.31
CA ASN A 233 -13.67 -3.80 -10.32
C ASN A 233 -13.24 -5.27 -10.37
N MET A 234 -13.11 -5.82 -11.58
CA MET A 234 -12.59 -7.17 -11.80
C MET A 234 -11.21 -7.33 -11.16
N GLY A 235 -10.27 -6.42 -11.45
CA GLY A 235 -8.92 -6.48 -10.90
C GLY A 235 -8.86 -6.35 -9.38
N LEU A 236 -9.58 -5.38 -8.82
CA LEU A 236 -9.63 -5.15 -7.38
C LEU A 236 -10.24 -6.33 -6.62
N TYR A 237 -11.22 -7.02 -7.19
CA TYR A 237 -11.78 -8.24 -6.62
C TYR A 237 -10.76 -9.37 -6.55
N LEU A 238 -9.93 -9.56 -7.59
CA LEU A 238 -8.88 -10.59 -7.60
C LEU A 238 -7.88 -10.38 -6.46
N ILE A 239 -7.37 -9.16 -6.29
CA ILE A 239 -6.39 -8.87 -5.22
C ILE A 239 -7.07 -8.78 -3.85
N SER A 240 -8.34 -8.40 -3.77
CA SER A 240 -9.12 -8.48 -2.53
C SER A 240 -9.33 -9.92 -2.09
N SER A 241 -9.42 -10.87 -3.03
CA SER A 241 -9.53 -12.29 -2.72
C SER A 241 -8.23 -12.84 -2.12
N LEU A 242 -7.06 -12.40 -2.62
CA LEU A 242 -5.78 -12.67 -1.96
C LEU A 242 -5.75 -12.10 -0.55
N ALA A 243 -6.13 -10.82 -0.38
CA ALA A 243 -6.19 -10.21 0.94
C ALA A 243 -7.19 -10.93 1.87
N GLY A 244 -8.32 -11.42 1.34
CA GLY A 244 -9.28 -12.23 2.07
C GLY A 244 -8.64 -13.51 2.64
N HIS A 245 -7.77 -14.17 1.88
CA HIS A 245 -6.96 -15.27 2.41
C HIS A 245 -5.98 -14.80 3.50
N ASP A 246 -5.29 -13.66 3.30
CA ASP A 246 -4.34 -13.08 4.28
C ASP A 246 -5.00 -12.74 5.62
N PHE A 247 -6.26 -12.32 5.59
CA PHE A 247 -7.06 -12.06 6.79
C PHE A 247 -7.68 -13.34 7.39
N GLY A 248 -7.48 -14.51 6.78
CA GLY A 248 -8.04 -15.78 7.24
C GLY A 248 -9.48 -16.03 6.78
N TYR A 249 -10.07 -15.20 5.94
CA TYR A 249 -11.47 -15.30 5.47
C TYR A 249 -11.70 -16.36 4.38
N LEU A 250 -10.63 -16.86 3.74
CA LEU A 250 -10.69 -17.89 2.71
C LEU A 250 -9.64 -18.97 2.95
N SER A 251 -10.05 -20.24 2.87
CA SER A 251 -9.10 -21.35 2.70
C SER A 251 -8.44 -21.32 1.32
N PHE A 252 -7.34 -22.04 1.13
CA PHE A 252 -6.70 -22.15 -0.18
C PHE A 252 -7.61 -22.79 -1.23
N PRO A 253 -8.32 -23.91 -0.95
CA PRO A 253 -9.30 -24.43 -1.90
C PRO A 253 -10.38 -23.40 -2.27
N ALA A 254 -10.87 -22.62 -1.29
CA ALA A 254 -11.89 -21.60 -1.52
C ALA A 254 -11.37 -20.44 -2.38
N LEU A 255 -10.18 -19.92 -2.07
CA LEU A 255 -9.50 -18.89 -2.86
C LEU A 255 -9.31 -19.34 -4.30
N LEU A 256 -8.74 -20.53 -4.51
CA LEU A 256 -8.46 -21.03 -5.86
C LEU A 256 -9.73 -21.32 -6.64
N GLY A 257 -10.75 -21.91 -6.00
CA GLY A 257 -12.03 -22.16 -6.65
C GLY A 257 -12.72 -20.88 -7.10
N LEU A 258 -12.68 -19.82 -6.28
CA LEU A 258 -13.22 -18.50 -6.62
C LEU A 258 -12.46 -17.88 -7.81
N LEU A 259 -11.13 -17.91 -7.79
CA LEU A 259 -10.32 -17.40 -8.88
C LEU A 259 -10.54 -18.20 -10.17
N GLU A 260 -10.60 -19.52 -10.11
CA GLU A 260 -10.84 -20.39 -11.27
C GLU A 260 -12.18 -20.08 -11.95
N LYS A 261 -13.24 -19.93 -11.16
CA LYS A 261 -14.56 -19.52 -11.64
C LYS A 261 -14.51 -18.15 -12.33
N THR A 262 -13.86 -17.17 -11.70
CA THR A 262 -13.71 -15.81 -12.25
C THR A 262 -12.92 -15.82 -13.56
N PHE A 263 -11.81 -16.56 -13.60
CA PHE A 263 -10.97 -16.69 -14.78
C PHE A 263 -11.67 -17.46 -15.92
N ALA A 264 -12.48 -18.47 -15.61
CA ALA A 264 -13.33 -19.14 -16.61
C ALA A 264 -14.34 -18.15 -17.24
N THR A 265 -14.84 -17.19 -16.46
CA THR A 265 -15.64 -16.09 -17.00
C THR A 265 -14.81 -15.16 -17.89
N PHE A 266 -13.57 -14.81 -17.50
CA PHE A 266 -12.69 -13.97 -18.33
C PHE A 266 -12.40 -14.58 -19.71
N ASP A 267 -12.29 -15.90 -19.81
CA ASP A 267 -12.09 -16.58 -21.10
C ASP A 267 -13.26 -16.31 -22.05
N ARG A 268 -14.48 -16.21 -21.52
CA ARG A 268 -15.73 -15.97 -22.27
C ARG A 268 -15.96 -14.50 -22.61
N LEU A 269 -15.31 -13.57 -21.91
CA LEU A 269 -15.48 -12.13 -22.16
C LEU A 269 -14.84 -11.72 -23.49
N GLU A 270 -15.62 -11.05 -24.32
CA GLU A 270 -15.13 -10.39 -25.53
C GLU A 270 -14.09 -9.33 -25.19
N ARG A 271 -13.02 -9.26 -25.97
CA ARG A 271 -11.87 -8.37 -25.75
C ARG A 271 -11.38 -7.81 -27.08
N ALA A 272 -10.71 -6.67 -27.05
CA ALA A 272 -10.05 -6.10 -28.22
C ALA A 272 -8.62 -5.67 -27.87
N HIS A 273 -7.66 -6.01 -28.73
CA HIS A 273 -6.24 -5.69 -28.52
C HIS A 273 -5.71 -6.16 -27.15
N GLY A 274 -6.22 -7.32 -26.69
CA GLY A 274 -5.92 -7.88 -25.36
C GLY A 274 -6.57 -7.14 -24.18
N HIS A 275 -7.26 -6.02 -24.40
CA HIS A 275 -7.96 -5.28 -23.36
C HIS A 275 -9.40 -5.75 -23.17
N PHE A 276 -9.84 -5.72 -21.92
CA PHE A 276 -11.25 -5.82 -21.56
C PHE A 276 -11.95 -4.48 -21.82
N TYR A 277 -13.22 -4.54 -22.21
CA TYR A 277 -14.07 -3.37 -22.40
C TYR A 277 -14.40 -2.71 -21.06
N ASN A 278 -14.74 -1.44 -21.12
CA ASN A 278 -15.03 -0.63 -19.93
C ASN A 278 -16.20 -1.19 -19.09
N TRP A 279 -17.21 -1.73 -19.76
CA TRP A 279 -18.41 -2.24 -19.08
C TRP A 279 -18.91 -3.55 -19.70
N TYR A 280 -19.19 -4.51 -18.83
CA TYR A 280 -19.92 -5.74 -19.15
C TYR A 280 -21.13 -5.86 -18.24
N GLU A 281 -22.24 -6.38 -18.76
CA GLU A 281 -23.35 -6.85 -17.94
C GLU A 281 -22.96 -8.18 -17.27
N THR A 282 -23.02 -8.25 -15.94
CA THR A 282 -22.49 -9.39 -15.18
C THR A 282 -23.28 -10.68 -15.39
N THR A 283 -24.59 -10.57 -15.61
CA THR A 283 -25.49 -11.73 -15.78
C THR A 283 -25.41 -12.34 -17.18
N THR A 284 -25.17 -11.52 -18.21
CA THR A 284 -25.18 -11.97 -19.61
C THR A 284 -23.80 -12.03 -20.27
N LEU A 285 -22.78 -11.42 -19.65
CA LEU A 285 -21.44 -11.19 -20.18
C LEU A 285 -21.38 -10.28 -21.42
N LYS A 286 -22.49 -9.63 -21.78
CA LYS A 286 -22.51 -8.72 -22.94
C LYS A 286 -21.78 -7.43 -22.63
N ALA A 287 -21.00 -6.96 -23.60
CA ALA A 287 -20.38 -5.65 -23.53
C ALA A 287 -21.45 -4.54 -23.63
N LEU A 288 -21.38 -3.55 -22.75
CA LEU A 288 -22.35 -2.46 -22.72
C LEU A 288 -21.89 -1.30 -23.64
N PRO A 289 -22.76 -0.78 -24.53
CA PRO A 289 -22.41 0.33 -25.40
C PRO A 289 -22.26 1.65 -24.62
N PRO A 290 -21.37 2.56 -25.06
CA PRO A 290 -20.43 2.39 -26.18
C PRO A 290 -19.30 1.41 -25.85
N ILE A 291 -18.91 0.58 -26.83
CA ILE A 291 -17.78 -0.33 -26.67
C ILE A 291 -16.50 0.51 -26.60
N TYR A 292 -15.86 0.50 -25.44
CA TYR A 292 -14.83 1.46 -25.07
C TYR A 292 -13.67 0.78 -24.33
N LEU A 293 -12.45 1.17 -24.65
CA LEU A 293 -11.23 0.76 -23.93
C LEU A 293 -10.75 1.91 -23.06
N SER A 294 -10.76 1.72 -21.74
CA SER A 294 -10.31 2.73 -20.77
C SER A 294 -8.84 2.53 -20.41
N THR A 295 -8.04 3.60 -20.51
CA THR A 295 -6.60 3.57 -20.14
C THR A 295 -6.40 3.24 -18.67
N VAL A 296 -7.20 3.84 -17.80
CA VAL A 296 -7.06 3.67 -16.35
C VAL A 296 -7.52 2.29 -15.94
N ASP A 297 -8.68 1.84 -16.42
CA ASP A 297 -9.20 0.52 -16.03
C ASP A 297 -8.29 -0.60 -16.54
N SER A 298 -7.77 -0.46 -17.75
CA SER A 298 -6.80 -1.40 -18.30
C SER A 298 -5.50 -1.42 -17.48
N GLY A 299 -4.96 -0.25 -17.11
CA GLY A 299 -3.74 -0.21 -16.32
C GLY A 299 -3.91 -0.71 -14.88
N ASN A 300 -5.06 -0.47 -14.27
CA ASN A 300 -5.41 -1.01 -12.96
C ASN A 300 -5.52 -2.53 -13.01
N LEU A 301 -6.22 -3.07 -14.01
CA LEU A 301 -6.34 -4.51 -14.21
C LEU A 301 -4.97 -5.15 -14.47
N LEU A 302 -4.12 -4.53 -15.28
CA LEU A 302 -2.73 -4.97 -15.48
C LEU A 302 -1.97 -5.05 -14.15
N GLY A 303 -2.05 -3.99 -13.33
CA GLY A 303 -1.42 -3.96 -12.00
C GLY A 303 -1.96 -5.07 -11.09
N CYS A 304 -3.26 -5.35 -11.15
CA CYS A 304 -3.91 -6.41 -10.39
C CYS A 304 -3.46 -7.80 -10.85
N PHE A 305 -3.33 -8.04 -12.16
CA PHE A 305 -2.80 -9.32 -12.67
C PHE A 305 -1.35 -9.57 -12.25
N VAL A 306 -0.50 -8.54 -12.32
CA VAL A 306 0.90 -8.65 -11.86
C VAL A 306 0.95 -8.94 -10.36
N THR A 307 0.15 -8.23 -9.58
CA THR A 307 0.03 -8.45 -8.12
C THR A 307 -0.48 -9.85 -7.81
N LEU A 308 -1.55 -10.29 -8.47
CA LEU A 308 -2.16 -11.61 -8.30
C LEU A 308 -1.16 -12.72 -8.59
N LYS A 309 -0.44 -12.64 -9.71
CA LYS A 309 0.59 -13.61 -10.10
C LYS A 309 1.65 -13.78 -9.00
N GLN A 310 2.16 -12.68 -8.47
CA GLN A 310 3.19 -12.75 -7.42
C GLN A 310 2.60 -13.23 -6.09
N GLY A 311 1.40 -12.78 -5.74
CA GLY A 311 0.68 -13.22 -4.54
C GLY A 311 0.44 -14.73 -4.55
N LEU A 312 -0.04 -15.31 -5.66
CA LEU A 312 -0.25 -16.77 -5.75
C LEU A 312 1.05 -17.57 -5.60
N ARG A 313 2.19 -17.03 -6.07
CA ARG A 313 3.52 -17.66 -5.87
C ARG A 313 3.96 -17.60 -4.42
N GLU A 314 3.72 -16.48 -3.74
CA GLU A 314 3.97 -16.32 -2.31
C GLU A 314 3.11 -17.29 -1.49
N LYS A 315 1.82 -17.44 -1.85
CA LYS A 315 0.87 -18.34 -1.16
C LYS A 315 1.27 -19.80 -1.18
N ALA A 316 1.87 -20.27 -2.27
CA ALA A 316 2.41 -21.63 -2.32
C ALA A 316 3.55 -21.89 -1.31
N ALA A 317 4.21 -20.84 -0.82
CA ALA A 317 5.30 -20.92 0.17
C ALA A 317 4.84 -20.66 1.61
N GLU A 318 3.57 -20.35 1.82
CA GLU A 318 3.01 -20.04 3.14
C GLU A 318 2.83 -21.31 3.99
N LEU A 319 3.06 -21.19 5.31
CA LEU A 319 2.88 -22.29 6.25
C LEU A 319 1.40 -22.55 6.51
N ILE A 320 1.04 -23.82 6.63
CA ILE A 320 -0.34 -24.23 6.93
C ILE A 320 -0.33 -25.19 8.13
N PRO A 321 -1.20 -24.96 9.12
CA PRO A 321 -1.97 -23.74 9.40
C PRO A 321 -1.08 -22.53 9.74
N ASN A 322 -1.61 -21.31 9.57
CA ASN A 322 -0.98 -20.05 9.97
C ASN A 322 -1.77 -19.36 11.10
N SER A 323 -1.21 -18.29 11.67
CA SER A 323 -1.90 -17.50 12.71
C SER A 323 -3.11 -16.72 12.19
N ALA A 324 -3.15 -16.41 10.89
CA ALA A 324 -4.23 -15.64 10.28
C ALA A 324 -5.59 -16.37 10.35
N ILE A 325 -5.60 -17.70 10.46
CA ILE A 325 -6.83 -18.50 10.63
C ILE A 325 -7.60 -18.09 11.89
N ARG A 326 -6.90 -18.02 13.03
CA ARG A 326 -7.50 -17.61 14.31
C ARG A 326 -8.03 -16.17 14.22
N ASP A 327 -7.23 -15.32 13.59
CA ASP A 327 -7.58 -13.94 13.35
C ASP A 327 -8.89 -13.81 12.54
N GLY A 328 -9.01 -14.54 11.43
CA GLY A 328 -10.22 -14.57 10.63
C GLY A 328 -11.45 -15.05 11.40
N PHE A 329 -11.29 -16.07 12.26
CA PHE A 329 -12.36 -16.54 13.15
C PHE A 329 -12.81 -15.46 14.14
N GLU A 330 -11.88 -14.75 14.77
CA GLU A 330 -12.22 -13.67 15.70
C GLU A 330 -12.93 -12.51 14.98
N ASP A 331 -12.50 -12.15 13.76
CA ASP A 331 -13.12 -11.08 12.98
C ASP A 331 -14.60 -11.38 12.68
N VAL A 332 -14.92 -12.62 12.31
CA VAL A 332 -16.31 -13.05 12.05
C VAL A 332 -17.12 -13.07 13.36
N LEU A 333 -16.52 -13.57 14.45
CA LEU A 333 -17.17 -13.66 15.75
C LEU A 333 -17.43 -12.27 16.37
N GLU A 334 -16.56 -11.29 16.11
CA GLU A 334 -16.76 -9.88 16.47
C GLU A 334 -18.01 -9.31 15.77
N LEU A 335 -18.22 -9.63 14.49
CA LEU A 335 -19.43 -9.21 13.76
C LEU A 335 -20.70 -9.91 14.25
N ALA A 336 -20.62 -11.20 14.58
CA ALA A 336 -21.73 -11.90 15.22
C ALA A 336 -22.06 -11.28 16.59
N THR A 337 -21.04 -10.88 17.37
CA THR A 337 -21.21 -10.19 18.65
C THR A 337 -21.88 -8.83 18.46
N GLU A 338 -21.46 -8.05 17.46
CA GLU A 338 -22.05 -6.75 17.14
C GLU A 338 -23.52 -6.89 16.74
N ALA A 339 -23.83 -7.87 15.88
CA ALA A 339 -25.20 -8.18 15.50
C ALA A 339 -26.05 -8.58 16.72
N LEU A 340 -25.52 -9.42 17.61
CA LEU A 340 -26.21 -9.80 18.85
C LEU A 340 -26.49 -8.59 19.77
N GLN A 341 -25.53 -7.67 19.90
CA GLN A 341 -25.64 -6.47 20.73
C GLN A 341 -26.64 -5.44 20.18
N SER A 342 -26.92 -5.48 18.88
CA SER A 342 -27.90 -4.60 18.25
C SER A 342 -29.35 -5.03 18.47
N LEU A 343 -29.59 -6.23 19.01
CA LEU A 343 -30.92 -6.75 19.27
C LEU A 343 -31.46 -6.19 20.59
N GLU A 344 -32.69 -5.68 20.59
CA GLU A 344 -33.43 -5.32 21.80
C GLU A 344 -34.13 -6.56 22.37
N PRO A 345 -33.73 -7.09 23.55
CA PRO A 345 -34.35 -8.31 24.07
C PRO A 345 -35.77 -8.05 24.58
N ALA A 346 -36.72 -8.85 24.12
CA ALA A 346 -37.98 -9.06 24.85
C ALA A 346 -37.70 -9.86 26.15
N ALA A 347 -38.51 -9.67 27.19
CA ALA A 347 -38.33 -10.36 28.47
C ALA A 347 -38.33 -11.91 28.34
N GLU A 348 -39.10 -12.44 27.38
CA GLU A 348 -39.24 -13.88 27.13
C GLU A 348 -38.04 -14.50 26.40
N SER A 349 -37.21 -13.69 25.71
CA SER A 349 -36.05 -14.14 24.94
C SER A 349 -34.70 -13.84 25.63
N ALA A 350 -34.73 -13.28 26.84
CA ALA A 350 -33.53 -12.85 27.56
C ALA A 350 -32.58 -14.02 27.90
N ASP A 351 -33.13 -15.16 28.30
CA ASP A 351 -32.34 -16.35 28.64
C ASP A 351 -31.65 -16.94 27.40
N SER A 352 -32.35 -16.99 26.25
CA SER A 352 -31.78 -17.46 24.99
C SER A 352 -30.71 -16.50 24.44
N LEU A 353 -30.90 -15.19 24.59
CA LEU A 353 -29.87 -14.20 24.26
C LEU A 353 -28.63 -14.36 25.14
N ALA A 354 -28.81 -14.59 26.44
CA ALA A 354 -27.71 -14.84 27.37
C ALA A 354 -26.98 -16.16 27.05
N ALA A 355 -27.70 -17.20 26.64
CA ALA A 355 -27.12 -18.46 26.20
C ALA A 355 -26.25 -18.28 24.94
N LEU A 356 -26.72 -17.52 23.96
CA LEU A 356 -25.96 -17.16 22.75
C LEU A 356 -24.67 -16.41 23.11
N ALA A 357 -24.77 -15.38 23.95
CA ALA A 357 -23.60 -14.62 24.42
C ALA A 357 -22.60 -15.53 25.17
N GLY A 358 -23.11 -16.44 26.01
CA GLY A 358 -22.31 -17.44 26.71
C GLY A 358 -21.56 -18.37 25.75
N ARG A 359 -22.21 -18.83 24.68
CA ARG A 359 -21.59 -19.70 23.68
C ARG A 359 -20.56 -18.97 22.82
N ILE A 360 -20.80 -17.71 22.45
CA ILE A 360 -19.79 -16.86 21.81
C ILE A 360 -18.54 -16.74 22.72
N GLN A 361 -18.73 -16.57 24.03
CA GLN A 361 -17.60 -16.49 24.97
C GLN A 361 -16.85 -17.82 25.09
N GLN A 362 -17.55 -18.96 25.02
CA GLN A 362 -16.94 -20.30 24.98
C GLN A 362 -16.08 -20.48 23.73
N VAL A 363 -16.59 -20.07 22.55
CA VAL A 363 -15.81 -20.06 21.31
C VAL A 363 -14.57 -19.17 21.45
N ARG A 364 -14.70 -17.94 21.97
CA ARG A 364 -13.54 -17.06 22.22
C ARG A 364 -12.50 -17.68 23.14
N SER A 365 -12.93 -18.41 24.17
CA SER A 365 -12.00 -19.13 25.05
C SER A 365 -11.20 -20.17 24.29
N LEU A 366 -11.82 -20.92 23.37
CA LEU A 366 -11.12 -21.87 22.50
C LEU A 366 -10.17 -21.13 21.54
N LEU A 367 -10.57 -19.98 20.98
CA LEU A 367 -9.71 -19.17 20.12
C LEU A 367 -8.45 -18.67 20.85
N GLY A 368 -8.47 -18.57 22.18
CA GLY A 368 -7.30 -18.24 22.99
C GLY A 368 -6.24 -19.34 23.08
N GLU A 369 -6.57 -20.59 22.72
CA GLU A 369 -5.64 -21.71 22.74
C GLU A 369 -4.62 -21.61 21.59
N SER A 370 -3.39 -22.11 21.80
CA SER A 370 -2.33 -22.12 20.78
C SER A 370 -1.87 -23.54 20.44
N PRO A 371 -2.43 -24.15 19.37
CA PRO A 371 -2.03 -25.47 18.94
C PRO A 371 -0.56 -25.52 18.52
N ALA A 372 0.18 -26.52 19.02
CA ALA A 372 1.63 -26.62 18.82
C ALA A 372 2.03 -27.36 17.53
N ASP A 373 1.19 -28.29 17.06
CA ASP A 373 1.45 -29.15 15.92
C ASP A 373 0.14 -29.45 15.15
N LEU A 374 0.24 -30.09 13.98
CA LEU A 374 -0.89 -30.36 13.09
C LEU A 374 -2.00 -31.21 13.73
N LEU A 375 -1.64 -32.15 14.64
CA LEU A 375 -2.63 -32.94 15.36
C LEU A 375 -3.41 -32.08 16.34
N ALA A 376 -2.72 -31.21 17.08
CA ALA A 376 -3.35 -30.25 17.98
C ALA A 376 -4.23 -29.25 17.20
N TRP A 377 -3.83 -28.87 15.98
CA TRP A 377 -4.64 -28.02 15.09
C TRP A 377 -5.91 -28.73 14.64
N ASP A 378 -5.83 -29.98 14.20
CA ASP A 378 -7.00 -30.78 13.83
C ASP A 378 -7.97 -30.96 15.02
N ASP A 379 -7.45 -31.25 16.22
CA ASP A 379 -8.26 -31.34 17.44
C ASP A 379 -8.95 -30.03 17.81
N TRP A 380 -8.23 -28.93 17.68
CA TRP A 380 -8.75 -27.60 17.95
C TRP A 380 -9.85 -27.22 16.95
N LEU A 381 -9.65 -27.46 15.66
CA LEU A 381 -10.66 -27.21 14.63
C LEU A 381 -11.90 -28.11 14.80
N ARG A 382 -11.73 -29.38 15.18
CA ARG A 382 -12.85 -30.29 15.48
C ARG A 382 -13.71 -29.80 16.64
N ARG A 383 -13.09 -29.33 17.72
CA ARG A 383 -13.80 -28.73 18.85
C ARG A 383 -14.52 -27.45 18.44
N LEU A 384 -13.85 -26.58 17.69
CA LEU A 384 -14.46 -25.36 17.16
C LEU A 384 -15.66 -25.64 16.26
N ASP A 385 -15.61 -26.68 15.43
CA ASP A 385 -16.73 -27.04 14.54
C ASP A 385 -17.97 -27.46 15.33
N GLY A 386 -17.79 -28.23 16.41
CA GLY A 386 -18.89 -28.54 17.34
C GLY A 386 -19.45 -27.30 18.05
N GLU A 387 -18.59 -26.36 18.45
CA GLU A 387 -19.03 -25.08 19.03
C GLU A 387 -19.66 -24.13 17.98
N ALA A 388 -19.27 -24.21 16.72
CA ALA A 388 -19.87 -23.43 15.64
C ALA A 388 -21.25 -23.97 15.25
N ALA A 389 -21.39 -25.30 15.17
CA ALA A 389 -22.65 -25.97 14.85
C ALA A 389 -23.74 -25.63 15.86
N GLY A 390 -23.49 -25.83 17.16
CA GLY A 390 -24.50 -25.47 18.17
C GLY A 390 -24.68 -23.95 18.37
N LEU A 391 -23.75 -23.09 17.91
CA LEU A 391 -23.98 -21.64 17.89
C LEU A 391 -25.02 -21.31 16.82
N THR A 392 -24.93 -21.99 15.67
CA THR A 392 -25.94 -21.93 14.60
C THR A 392 -27.29 -22.43 15.08
N GLU A 393 -27.34 -23.60 15.74
CA GLU A 393 -28.57 -24.16 16.31
C GLU A 393 -29.23 -23.21 17.34
N GLN A 394 -28.43 -22.59 18.22
CA GLN A 394 -28.95 -21.61 19.17
C GLN A 394 -29.47 -20.33 18.50
N ALA A 395 -28.80 -19.85 17.45
CA ALA A 395 -29.24 -18.67 16.71
C ALA A 395 -30.59 -18.94 16.02
N GLU A 396 -30.75 -20.12 15.41
CA GLU A 396 -32.03 -20.56 14.83
C GLU A 396 -33.12 -20.72 15.89
N LYS A 397 -32.79 -21.26 17.06
CA LYS A 397 -33.74 -21.37 18.17
C LYS A 397 -34.22 -19.99 18.63
N PHE A 398 -33.30 -19.05 18.82
CA PHE A 398 -33.63 -17.68 19.18
C PHE A 398 -34.52 -17.02 18.11
N ALA A 399 -34.21 -17.18 16.82
CA ALA A 399 -35.04 -16.67 15.72
C ALA A 399 -36.48 -17.20 15.77
N LYS A 400 -36.66 -18.49 16.12
CA LYS A 400 -37.99 -19.09 16.29
C LYS A 400 -38.75 -18.55 17.50
N GLU A 401 -38.06 -18.26 18.60
CA GLU A 401 -38.67 -17.71 19.83
C GLU A 401 -39.14 -16.26 19.64
N VAL A 402 -38.36 -15.43 18.93
CA VAL A 402 -38.70 -14.02 18.70
C VAL A 402 -39.72 -13.85 17.54
N GLY A 403 -39.92 -14.89 16.73
CA GLY A 403 -40.82 -14.83 15.57
C GLY A 403 -40.30 -13.98 14.41
N GLU A 404 -39.07 -13.48 14.53
CA GLU A 404 -38.33 -12.72 13.52
C GLU A 404 -36.87 -13.21 13.50
N ALA A 405 -36.34 -13.48 12.32
CA ALA A 405 -34.96 -13.94 12.17
C ALA A 405 -34.01 -12.73 12.18
N PRO A 406 -33.08 -12.62 13.16
CA PRO A 406 -32.06 -11.58 13.15
C PRO A 406 -31.05 -11.88 12.02
N ALA A 407 -31.35 -11.39 10.81
CA ALA A 407 -30.67 -11.78 9.57
C ALA A 407 -29.14 -11.58 9.61
N GLU A 408 -28.66 -10.48 10.21
CA GLU A 408 -27.23 -10.23 10.38
C GLU A 408 -26.58 -11.23 11.33
N LEU A 409 -27.21 -11.52 12.49
CA LEU A 409 -26.67 -12.48 13.46
C LEU A 409 -26.58 -13.88 12.83
N GLN A 410 -27.66 -14.31 12.17
CA GLN A 410 -27.71 -15.60 11.50
C GLN A 410 -26.63 -15.70 10.42
N ARG A 411 -26.49 -14.66 9.57
CA ARG A 411 -25.45 -14.60 8.53
C ARG A 411 -24.05 -14.78 9.12
N TRP A 412 -23.70 -14.04 10.17
CA TRP A 412 -22.34 -14.10 10.73
C TRP A 412 -22.05 -15.41 11.46
N VAL A 413 -23.05 -15.99 12.13
CA VAL A 413 -22.92 -17.31 12.79
C VAL A 413 -22.75 -18.43 11.75
N GLU A 414 -23.57 -18.42 10.69
CA GLU A 414 -23.44 -19.39 9.59
C GLU A 414 -22.11 -19.24 8.87
N ARG A 415 -21.63 -18.00 8.67
CA ARG A 415 -20.32 -17.73 8.07
C ARG A 415 -19.18 -18.23 8.94
N PHE A 416 -19.27 -18.06 10.27
CA PHE A 416 -18.31 -18.61 11.21
C PHE A 416 -18.23 -20.14 11.08
N ALA A 417 -19.38 -20.82 11.09
CA ALA A 417 -19.44 -22.26 10.94
C ALA A 417 -18.91 -22.74 9.58
N SER A 418 -19.22 -22.05 8.48
CA SER A 418 -18.66 -22.34 7.15
C SER A 418 -17.15 -22.23 7.16
N LEU A 419 -16.61 -21.14 7.71
CA LEU A 419 -15.17 -20.88 7.72
C LEU A 419 -14.42 -21.94 8.54
N VAL A 420 -14.97 -22.38 9.68
CA VAL A 420 -14.38 -23.47 10.47
C VAL A 420 -14.35 -24.78 9.68
N ARG A 421 -15.45 -25.14 9.01
CA ARG A 421 -15.51 -26.33 8.15
C ARG A 421 -14.51 -26.26 7.00
N GLU A 422 -14.43 -25.12 6.31
CA GLU A 422 -13.46 -24.90 5.22
C GLU A 422 -12.01 -25.12 5.67
N ARG A 423 -11.66 -24.71 6.90
CA ARG A 423 -10.31 -24.94 7.48
C ARG A 423 -10.08 -26.39 7.86
N ARG A 424 -11.11 -27.10 8.34
CA ARG A 424 -11.03 -28.54 8.60
C ARG A 424 -10.80 -29.31 7.31
N GLU A 425 -11.54 -29.00 6.27
CA GLU A 425 -11.42 -29.65 4.95
C GLU A 425 -10.05 -29.36 4.32
N GLU A 426 -9.55 -28.12 4.43
CA GLU A 426 -8.19 -27.76 3.99
C GLU A 426 -7.12 -28.60 4.70
N LEU A 427 -7.18 -28.70 6.04
CA LEU A 427 -6.20 -29.48 6.80
C LEU A 427 -6.32 -30.98 6.50
N ALA A 428 -7.54 -31.52 6.42
CA ALA A 428 -7.78 -32.92 6.10
C ALA A 428 -7.30 -33.29 4.69
N GLY A 429 -7.48 -32.39 3.72
CA GLY A 429 -6.99 -32.59 2.35
C GLY A 429 -5.47 -32.46 2.22
N LEU A 430 -4.82 -31.61 3.02
CA LEU A 430 -3.37 -31.42 2.98
C LEU A 430 -2.61 -32.49 3.76
N ALA A 431 -3.15 -32.91 4.90
CA ALA A 431 -2.54 -33.87 5.82
C ALA A 431 -3.50 -35.03 6.15
N PRO A 432 -3.92 -35.84 5.16
CA PRO A 432 -4.88 -36.93 5.36
C PRO A 432 -4.35 -38.03 6.30
N TRP A 433 -3.04 -38.08 6.54
CA TRP A 433 -2.42 -39.02 7.48
C TRP A 433 -2.69 -38.70 8.96
N LEU A 434 -3.18 -37.51 9.31
CA LEU A 434 -3.34 -37.11 10.72
C LEU A 434 -4.28 -38.05 11.49
N GLU A 435 -5.37 -38.51 10.87
CA GLU A 435 -6.29 -39.47 11.49
C GLU A 435 -5.60 -40.80 11.76
N LEU A 436 -4.80 -41.29 10.81
CA LEU A 436 -4.03 -42.52 10.97
C LEU A 436 -2.99 -42.41 12.09
N LEU A 437 -2.39 -41.24 12.27
CA LEU A 437 -1.45 -40.98 13.37
C LEU A 437 -2.13 -40.95 14.74
N ARG A 438 -3.38 -40.49 14.81
CA ARG A 438 -4.18 -40.47 16.05
C ARG A 438 -4.55 -41.86 16.52
N GLU A 439 -4.83 -42.75 15.56
CA GLU A 439 -5.21 -44.13 15.84
C GLU A 439 -4.05 -45.02 16.30
N VAL A 440 -2.79 -44.54 16.31
CA VAL A 440 -1.63 -45.31 16.77
C VAL A 440 -1.63 -45.38 18.30
N PRO A 441 -1.96 -46.53 18.92
CA PRO A 441 -1.95 -46.68 20.36
C PRO A 441 -0.51 -46.63 20.88
N ALA A 442 -0.30 -46.07 22.07
CA ALA A 442 1.00 -46.06 22.74
C ALA A 442 1.58 -47.47 22.98
N SER A 443 0.74 -48.51 22.91
CA SER A 443 1.14 -49.92 23.03
C SER A 443 1.71 -50.54 21.74
N ILE A 444 1.45 -49.94 20.57
CA ILE A 444 1.98 -50.38 19.26
C ILE A 444 3.30 -49.67 18.96
N VAL A 445 3.49 -48.44 19.47
CA VAL A 445 4.82 -47.83 19.50
C VAL A 445 5.67 -48.72 20.41
N PRO A 446 6.67 -49.43 19.87
CA PRO A 446 7.36 -50.45 20.64
C PRO A 446 7.95 -49.80 21.90
N GLN A 447 7.58 -50.33 23.08
CA GLN A 447 8.18 -49.98 24.36
C GLN A 447 9.60 -50.57 24.38
N MET A 448 10.47 -49.96 23.58
CA MET A 448 11.85 -50.39 23.43
C MET A 448 12.59 -50.04 24.71
N ASN A 449 13.02 -51.07 25.42
CA ASN A 449 13.54 -51.05 26.79
C ASN A 449 14.89 -50.31 26.98
N GLY A 450 15.21 -49.32 26.16
CA GLY A 450 16.42 -48.52 26.27
C GLY A 450 16.31 -47.21 25.50
N LYS A 451 16.98 -46.16 25.97
CA LYS A 451 17.02 -44.83 25.34
C LYS A 451 17.65 -44.80 23.93
N ASP A 452 18.06 -45.95 23.38
CA ASP A 452 18.90 -46.06 22.17
C ASP A 452 18.30 -46.92 21.04
N ASP A 453 16.99 -47.21 21.01
CA ASP A 453 16.42 -48.01 19.91
C ASP A 453 16.28 -47.20 18.60
N PRO A 454 16.97 -47.61 17.52
CA PRO A 454 16.94 -46.90 16.24
C PRO A 454 15.56 -46.81 15.59
N VAL A 455 14.69 -47.81 15.78
CA VAL A 455 13.36 -47.87 15.14
C VAL A 455 12.41 -46.88 15.82
N ALA A 456 12.41 -46.81 17.15
CA ALA A 456 11.66 -45.81 17.89
C ALA A 456 12.16 -44.39 17.61
N ALA A 457 13.48 -44.18 17.55
CA ALA A 457 14.06 -42.89 17.21
C ALA A 457 13.67 -42.44 15.80
N ASN A 458 13.71 -43.35 14.82
CA ASN A 458 13.30 -43.06 13.45
C ASN A 458 11.80 -42.71 13.35
N TRP A 459 10.94 -43.47 14.02
CA TRP A 459 9.51 -43.15 14.11
C TRP A 459 9.25 -41.77 14.73
N GLN A 460 9.93 -41.44 15.83
CA GLN A 460 9.78 -40.12 16.46
C GLN A 460 10.23 -38.99 15.52
N GLY A 461 11.31 -39.20 14.75
CA GLY A 461 11.76 -38.28 13.71
C GLY A 461 10.72 -38.07 12.62
N LEU A 462 10.21 -39.15 12.03
CA LEU A 462 9.20 -39.10 10.97
C LEU A 462 7.87 -38.52 11.48
N ARG A 463 7.40 -38.95 12.65
CA ARG A 463 6.19 -38.40 13.27
C ARG A 463 6.32 -36.89 13.49
N ARG A 464 7.48 -36.41 13.96
CA ARG A 464 7.72 -34.97 14.12
C ARG A 464 7.64 -34.23 12.78
N LEU A 465 8.17 -34.80 11.70
CA LEU A 465 8.06 -34.21 10.37
C LEU A 465 6.62 -34.19 9.84
N LEU A 466 5.85 -35.26 10.10
CA LEU A 466 4.45 -35.41 9.68
C LEU A 466 3.48 -34.53 10.48
N THR A 467 3.83 -34.11 11.70
CA THR A 467 2.98 -33.25 12.53
C THR A 467 3.43 -31.79 12.57
N GLN A 468 4.54 -31.42 11.94
CA GLN A 468 4.96 -30.01 11.90
C GLN A 468 4.16 -29.20 10.87
N PRO A 469 3.69 -27.97 11.22
CA PRO A 469 3.15 -27.05 10.23
C PRO A 469 4.17 -26.79 9.11
N LEU A 470 3.71 -26.86 7.87
CA LEU A 470 4.57 -26.83 6.69
C LEU A 470 3.84 -26.18 5.51
N SER A 471 4.60 -25.66 4.55
CA SER A 471 4.04 -25.12 3.31
C SER A 471 3.78 -26.23 2.30
N VAL A 472 2.86 -26.00 1.35
CA VAL A 472 2.62 -26.93 0.23
C VAL A 472 3.91 -27.21 -0.55
N THR A 473 4.71 -26.19 -0.81
CA THR A 473 6.02 -26.35 -1.48
C THR A 473 6.98 -27.25 -0.69
N THR A 474 7.00 -27.11 0.65
CA THR A 474 7.83 -27.97 1.52
C THR A 474 7.29 -29.40 1.55
N LEU A 475 5.98 -29.59 1.57
CA LEU A 475 5.35 -30.91 1.53
C LEU A 475 5.75 -31.65 0.25
N LEU A 476 5.57 -31.00 -0.89
CA LEU A 476 5.89 -31.59 -2.20
C LEU A 476 7.37 -31.95 -2.32
N ALA A 477 8.26 -31.10 -1.81
CA ALA A 477 9.69 -31.37 -1.83
C ALA A 477 10.10 -32.57 -0.96
N ARG A 478 9.29 -32.93 0.06
CA ARG A 478 9.61 -33.99 1.03
C ARG A 478 8.75 -35.23 0.89
N ALA A 479 7.63 -35.18 0.17
CA ALA A 479 6.63 -36.24 0.12
C ALA A 479 7.25 -37.59 -0.26
N GLU A 480 8.05 -37.65 -1.32
CA GLU A 480 8.64 -38.92 -1.78
C GLU A 480 9.69 -39.48 -0.79
N SER A 481 10.49 -38.61 -0.16
CA SER A 481 11.41 -39.03 0.90
C SER A 481 10.64 -39.59 2.09
N LEU A 482 9.61 -38.88 2.56
CA LEU A 482 8.78 -39.32 3.67
C LEU A 482 8.12 -40.68 3.38
N ARG A 483 7.60 -40.88 2.17
CA ARG A 483 7.02 -42.17 1.74
C ARG A 483 8.05 -43.29 1.76
N THR A 484 9.24 -43.03 1.23
CA THR A 484 10.35 -44.00 1.22
C THR A 484 10.79 -44.36 2.64
N ASP A 485 10.96 -43.35 3.50
CA ASP A 485 11.41 -43.54 4.88
C ASP A 485 10.35 -44.28 5.72
N LEU A 486 9.06 -43.99 5.50
CA LEU A 486 7.94 -44.71 6.13
C LEU A 486 7.85 -46.16 5.66
N ALA A 487 8.04 -46.44 4.37
CA ALA A 487 8.07 -47.79 3.84
C ALA A 487 9.27 -48.59 4.39
N ALA A 488 10.46 -47.98 4.45
CA ALA A 488 11.64 -48.60 5.04
C ALA A 488 11.45 -48.89 6.55
N LEU A 489 10.80 -47.97 7.27
CA LEU A 489 10.44 -48.17 8.68
C LEU A 489 9.42 -49.30 8.85
N ALA A 490 8.47 -49.44 7.92
CA ALA A 490 7.49 -50.52 7.94
C ALA A 490 8.19 -51.89 7.82
N GLU A 491 9.17 -52.08 6.93
CA GLU A 491 9.85 -53.37 6.76
C GLU A 491 10.53 -53.89 8.05
N VAL A 492 11.03 -52.98 8.89
CA VAL A 492 11.70 -53.30 10.16
C VAL A 492 10.77 -53.24 11.37
N TRP A 493 9.48 -52.97 11.17
CA TRP A 493 8.54 -52.82 12.27
C TRP A 493 8.16 -54.19 12.91
N PRO A 494 8.14 -54.32 14.24
CA PRO A 494 8.06 -55.64 14.90
C PRO A 494 6.77 -56.42 14.63
N ASP A 495 5.61 -55.75 14.59
CA ASP A 495 4.30 -56.38 14.49
C ASP A 495 3.62 -56.12 13.14
N ALA A 496 2.77 -57.04 12.69
CA ALA A 496 2.12 -56.95 11.36
C ALA A 496 1.10 -55.81 11.26
N GLU A 497 0.48 -55.42 12.38
CA GLU A 497 -0.51 -54.34 12.41
C GLU A 497 0.18 -52.99 12.22
N GLY A 498 1.28 -52.73 12.93
CA GLY A 498 2.10 -51.54 12.80
C GLY A 498 2.73 -51.40 11.41
N ARG A 499 3.14 -52.53 10.81
CA ARG A 499 3.58 -52.57 9.38
C ARG A 499 2.49 -52.05 8.44
N SER A 500 1.30 -52.65 8.52
CA SER A 500 0.15 -52.24 7.71
C SER A 500 -0.21 -50.76 7.91
N ARG A 501 -0.17 -50.27 9.15
CA ARG A 501 -0.45 -48.87 9.47
C ARG A 501 0.59 -47.91 8.89
N LEU A 502 1.89 -48.20 9.02
CA LEU A 502 2.94 -47.36 8.43
C LEU A 502 2.83 -47.29 6.91
N THR A 503 2.48 -48.40 6.25
CA THR A 503 2.19 -48.42 4.81
C THR A 503 1.00 -47.52 4.49
N ARG A 504 -0.10 -47.59 5.25
CA ARG A 504 -1.27 -46.70 5.06
C ARG A 504 -0.93 -45.22 5.27
N VAL A 505 -0.06 -44.91 6.23
CA VAL A 505 0.43 -43.53 6.45
C VAL A 505 1.25 -43.07 5.24
N ALA A 506 2.11 -43.92 4.69
CA ALA A 506 2.88 -43.61 3.47
C ALA A 506 1.98 -43.41 2.24
N GLU A 507 0.92 -44.22 2.10
CA GLU A 507 -0.10 -44.05 1.06
C GLU A 507 -0.82 -42.70 1.22
N ALA A 508 -1.29 -42.39 2.44
CA ALA A 508 -1.96 -41.13 2.74
C ALA A 508 -1.07 -39.89 2.47
N VAL A 509 0.24 -39.96 2.71
CA VAL A 509 1.17 -38.88 2.30
C VAL A 509 1.13 -38.64 0.79
N GLY A 510 0.98 -39.71 -0.01
CA GLY A 510 0.79 -39.64 -1.45
C GLY A 510 -0.58 -39.08 -1.88
N ASP A 511 -1.61 -39.30 -1.08
CA ASP A 511 -2.99 -38.86 -1.34
C ASP A 511 -3.24 -37.38 -0.99
N SER A 512 -2.23 -36.66 -0.50
CA SER A 512 -2.35 -35.23 -0.20
C SER A 512 -2.74 -34.39 -1.42
N THR A 513 -3.65 -33.45 -1.22
CA THR A 513 -4.08 -32.46 -2.22
C THR A 513 -3.01 -31.39 -2.53
N ALA A 514 -1.85 -31.43 -1.87
CA ALA A 514 -0.76 -30.49 -2.06
C ALA A 514 -0.33 -30.31 -3.53
N SER A 515 -0.29 -31.42 -4.29
CA SER A 515 0.09 -31.38 -5.70
C SER A 515 -0.96 -30.67 -6.56
N ASP A 516 -2.24 -30.97 -6.32
CA ASP A 516 -3.37 -30.31 -6.98
C ASP A 516 -3.37 -28.80 -6.73
N LEU A 517 -3.29 -28.38 -5.47
CA LEU A 517 -3.22 -26.96 -5.10
C LEU A 517 -2.04 -26.25 -5.76
N HIS A 518 -0.87 -26.90 -5.80
CA HIS A 518 0.31 -26.35 -6.46
C HIS A 518 0.12 -26.15 -7.97
N MET A 519 -0.49 -27.12 -8.65
CA MET A 519 -0.82 -27.00 -10.07
C MET A 519 -1.83 -25.89 -10.33
N ARG A 520 -2.87 -25.78 -9.49
CA ARG A 520 -3.91 -24.75 -9.59
C ARG A 520 -3.36 -23.33 -9.39
N TRP A 521 -2.51 -23.10 -8.38
CA TRP A 521 -1.80 -21.82 -8.20
C TRP A 521 -0.99 -21.45 -9.43
N ARG A 522 -0.20 -22.41 -9.92
CA ARG A 522 0.67 -22.19 -11.07
C ARG A 522 -0.14 -21.83 -12.31
N SER A 523 -1.21 -22.58 -12.59
CA SER A 523 -2.12 -22.33 -13.71
C SER A 523 -2.73 -20.93 -13.62
N LEU A 524 -3.30 -20.54 -12.48
CA LEU A 524 -3.87 -19.20 -12.30
C LEU A 524 -2.82 -18.09 -12.45
N ALA A 525 -1.61 -18.29 -11.93
CA ALA A 525 -0.52 -17.32 -12.08
C ALA A 525 -0.06 -17.17 -13.54
N GLU A 526 0.03 -18.27 -14.28
CA GLU A 526 0.37 -18.29 -15.72
C GLU A 526 -0.75 -17.64 -16.56
N ARG A 527 -2.02 -17.86 -16.20
CA ARG A 527 -3.17 -17.21 -16.86
C ARG A 527 -3.19 -15.70 -16.60
N ALA A 528 -2.96 -15.26 -15.36
CA ALA A 528 -2.85 -13.84 -15.03
C ALA A 528 -1.72 -13.17 -15.81
N GLU A 529 -0.57 -13.83 -15.93
CA GLU A 529 0.54 -13.38 -16.77
C GLU A 529 0.17 -13.31 -18.25
N THR A 530 -0.57 -14.30 -18.75
CA THR A 530 -1.01 -14.34 -20.15
C THR A 530 -1.92 -13.14 -20.48
N PHE A 531 -2.98 -12.92 -19.69
CA PHE A 531 -3.84 -11.74 -19.88
C PHE A 531 -3.04 -10.43 -19.75
N ALA A 532 -2.17 -10.32 -18.75
CA ALA A 532 -1.33 -9.15 -18.58
C ALA A 532 -0.42 -8.87 -19.79
N ASN A 533 0.11 -9.91 -20.45
CA ASN A 533 1.00 -9.76 -21.61
C ASN A 533 0.23 -9.45 -22.91
N GLU A 534 -1.02 -9.89 -23.04
CA GLU A 534 -1.84 -9.66 -24.23
C GLU A 534 -2.30 -8.20 -24.38
N MET A 535 -2.48 -7.47 -23.28
CA MET A 535 -2.97 -6.08 -23.29
C MET A 535 -2.03 -5.15 -24.05
N ASP A 536 -2.40 -4.64 -25.23
CA ASP A 536 -1.55 -3.74 -26.04
C ASP A 536 -1.81 -2.25 -25.72
N PHE A 537 -1.00 -1.65 -24.86
CA PHE A 537 -1.19 -0.24 -24.47
C PHE A 537 -0.87 0.77 -25.58
N LYS A 538 -0.26 0.37 -26.70
CA LYS A 538 0.08 1.30 -27.79
C LYS A 538 -1.17 1.92 -28.43
N ILE A 539 -2.27 1.17 -28.51
CA ILE A 539 -3.53 1.68 -29.08
C ILE A 539 -4.12 2.85 -28.27
N LEU A 540 -3.80 2.94 -26.99
CA LEU A 540 -4.28 3.99 -26.08
C LEU A 540 -3.32 5.18 -26.01
N TYR A 541 -2.14 5.06 -26.62
CA TYR A 541 -1.06 6.04 -26.56
C TYR A 541 -1.10 6.98 -27.76
N SER A 542 -1.12 8.29 -27.49
CA SER A 542 -0.94 9.30 -28.53
C SER A 542 0.55 9.54 -28.76
N GLU A 543 1.07 9.12 -29.91
CA GLU A 543 2.45 9.38 -30.30
C GLU A 543 2.75 10.88 -30.46
N ASP A 544 1.79 11.67 -30.96
CA ASP A 544 1.94 13.11 -31.15
C ASP A 544 2.04 13.88 -29.83
N ARG A 545 1.23 13.48 -28.83
CA ARG A 545 1.22 14.12 -27.50
C ARG A 545 2.24 13.51 -26.55
N HIS A 546 2.72 12.31 -26.85
CA HIS A 546 3.49 11.44 -25.95
C HIS A 546 2.77 11.11 -24.64
N LEU A 547 1.44 11.09 -24.66
CA LEU A 547 0.57 10.87 -23.50
C LEU A 547 -0.48 9.81 -23.82
N PHE A 548 -1.00 9.16 -22.79
CA PHE A 548 -2.18 8.32 -22.97
C PHE A 548 -3.43 9.17 -23.15
N ALA A 549 -4.28 8.79 -24.10
CA ALA A 549 -5.65 9.30 -24.14
C ALA A 549 -6.45 8.74 -22.96
N VAL A 550 -7.60 9.35 -22.67
CA VAL A 550 -8.53 8.81 -21.66
C VAL A 550 -8.96 7.39 -22.03
N GLY A 551 -9.15 7.15 -23.32
CA GLY A 551 -9.37 5.81 -23.86
C GLY A 551 -9.64 5.82 -25.36
N TYR A 552 -10.16 4.70 -25.85
CA TYR A 552 -10.41 4.46 -27.26
C TYR A 552 -11.84 3.96 -27.47
N ASN A 553 -12.61 4.68 -28.28
CA ASN A 553 -13.96 4.29 -28.66
C ASN A 553 -13.90 3.35 -29.87
N LEU A 554 -14.12 2.05 -29.61
CA LEU A 554 -14.10 1.02 -30.65
C LEU A 554 -15.27 1.16 -31.62
N SER A 555 -16.43 1.61 -31.14
CA SER A 555 -17.61 1.82 -31.99
C SER A 555 -17.39 2.92 -33.03
N GLN A 556 -16.53 3.90 -32.74
CA GLN A 556 -16.18 5.01 -33.64
C GLN A 556 -14.79 4.85 -34.28
N GLY A 557 -14.02 3.83 -33.91
CA GLY A 557 -12.63 3.64 -34.34
C GLY A 557 -11.73 4.84 -34.00
N LYS A 558 -11.98 5.50 -32.86
CA LYS A 558 -11.38 6.80 -32.54
C LYS A 558 -10.79 6.85 -31.13
N LEU A 559 -9.56 7.34 -31.05
CA LEU A 559 -8.88 7.70 -29.81
C LEU A 559 -9.45 9.02 -29.26
N ASP A 560 -9.66 9.09 -27.96
CA ASP A 560 -10.16 10.30 -27.31
C ASP A 560 -9.24 11.51 -27.50
N SER A 561 -9.83 12.70 -27.59
CA SER A 561 -9.08 13.96 -27.67
C SER A 561 -8.50 14.38 -26.31
N SER A 562 -9.08 13.90 -25.21
CA SER A 562 -8.63 14.17 -23.84
C SER A 562 -7.53 13.20 -23.46
N HIS A 563 -6.54 13.69 -22.72
CA HIS A 563 -5.33 12.92 -22.36
C HIS A 563 -5.04 13.03 -20.88
N TYR A 564 -4.41 12.00 -20.33
CA TYR A 564 -3.82 12.03 -19.00
C TYR A 564 -2.48 12.75 -19.05
N ASP A 565 -2.48 14.01 -18.61
CA ASP A 565 -1.34 14.91 -18.73
C ASP A 565 -0.69 15.28 -17.39
N LEU A 566 -1.18 14.75 -16.26
CA LEU A 566 -0.64 15.03 -14.93
C LEU A 566 -0.03 13.80 -14.26
N LEU A 567 1.09 14.01 -13.57
CA LEU A 567 1.75 12.95 -12.79
C LEU A 567 0.93 12.56 -11.54
N ALA A 568 0.26 13.53 -10.91
CA ALA A 568 -0.74 13.24 -9.87
C ALA A 568 -2.09 12.96 -10.55
N SER A 569 -2.29 11.70 -10.91
CA SER A 569 -3.54 11.19 -11.47
C SER A 569 -3.65 9.69 -11.18
N GLU A 570 -4.88 9.18 -11.28
CA GLU A 570 -5.22 7.77 -11.23
C GLU A 570 -4.49 6.96 -12.33
N SER A 571 -4.14 7.59 -13.45
CA SER A 571 -3.38 6.98 -14.55
C SER A 571 -1.88 6.81 -14.27
N CYS A 572 -1.38 7.29 -13.13
CA CYS A 572 0.04 7.19 -12.77
C CYS A 572 0.53 5.74 -12.75
N LEU A 573 -0.31 4.81 -12.30
CA LEU A 573 0.03 3.38 -12.31
C LEU A 573 0.17 2.86 -13.74
N THR A 574 -0.81 3.11 -14.61
CA THR A 574 -0.78 2.75 -16.03
C THR A 574 0.49 3.28 -16.71
N SER A 575 0.77 4.56 -16.48
CA SER A 575 1.94 5.25 -17.03
C SER A 575 3.25 4.58 -16.60
N PHE A 576 3.36 4.20 -15.33
CA PHE A 576 4.52 3.52 -14.81
C PHE A 576 4.68 2.11 -15.41
N LEU A 577 3.62 1.31 -15.39
CA LEU A 577 3.64 -0.08 -15.87
C LEU A 577 3.93 -0.16 -17.37
N ALA A 578 3.29 0.68 -18.19
CA ALA A 578 3.51 0.68 -19.64
C ALA A 578 4.94 1.09 -20.01
N VAL A 579 5.54 2.03 -19.27
CA VAL A 579 6.96 2.39 -19.45
C VAL A 579 7.88 1.25 -18.98
N ALA A 580 7.55 0.61 -17.85
CA ALA A 580 8.35 -0.49 -17.29
C ALA A 580 8.34 -1.74 -18.18
N ARG A 581 7.19 -2.07 -18.79
CA ARG A 581 7.01 -3.17 -19.73
C ARG A 581 7.59 -2.86 -21.12
N GLY A 582 7.81 -1.58 -21.42
CA GLY A 582 8.41 -1.12 -22.67
C GLY A 582 7.41 -0.90 -23.81
N ASP A 583 6.11 -0.81 -23.50
CA ASP A 583 5.06 -0.55 -24.50
C ASP A 583 5.16 0.87 -25.05
N VAL A 584 5.50 1.81 -24.17
CA VAL A 584 5.61 3.24 -24.46
C VAL A 584 6.98 3.77 -24.04
N PRO A 585 7.52 4.79 -24.73
CA PRO A 585 8.85 5.31 -24.44
C PRO A 585 8.91 6.01 -23.08
N LYS A 586 10.09 5.97 -22.44
CA LYS A 586 10.38 6.70 -21.17
C LYS A 586 10.03 8.20 -21.23
N LYS A 587 10.04 8.80 -22.43
CA LYS A 587 9.64 10.19 -22.66
C LYS A 587 8.24 10.48 -22.12
N HIS A 588 7.32 9.51 -22.20
CA HIS A 588 5.97 9.62 -21.65
C HIS A 588 5.97 10.06 -20.18
N TRP A 589 6.74 9.37 -19.33
CA TRP A 589 6.84 9.70 -17.91
C TRP A 589 7.30 11.13 -17.65
N PHE A 590 8.23 11.64 -18.46
CA PHE A 590 8.73 13.00 -18.34
C PHE A 590 7.77 14.06 -18.92
N GLN A 591 6.92 13.66 -19.88
CA GLN A 591 5.89 14.52 -20.47
C GLN A 591 4.76 14.84 -19.49
N LEU A 592 4.50 13.96 -18.51
CA LEU A 592 3.51 14.20 -17.46
C LEU A 592 3.81 15.49 -16.69
N GLY A 593 2.82 16.37 -16.64
CA GLY A 593 2.82 17.64 -15.94
C GLY A 593 3.05 17.46 -14.45
N ARG A 594 3.84 18.38 -13.89
CA ARG A 594 4.16 18.44 -12.45
C ARG A 594 3.81 19.80 -11.85
N PRO A 595 2.58 20.30 -12.03
CA PRO A 595 2.16 21.56 -11.41
C PRO A 595 2.24 21.41 -9.89
N LEU A 596 2.92 22.36 -9.23
CA LEU A 596 3.13 22.33 -7.78
C LEU A 596 2.27 23.37 -7.09
N THR A 597 1.77 23.00 -5.92
CA THR A 597 1.10 23.86 -4.97
C THR A 597 1.72 23.68 -3.59
N ARG A 598 1.40 24.59 -2.66
CA ARG A 598 1.71 24.44 -1.24
C ARG A 598 0.41 24.11 -0.50
N ALA A 599 0.25 22.86 -0.11
CA ALA A 599 -0.95 22.35 0.55
C ALA A 599 -0.60 21.91 1.98
N ALA A 600 -1.30 22.45 2.99
CA ALA A 600 -1.03 22.20 4.41
C ALA A 600 0.46 22.31 4.79
N GLY A 601 1.17 23.30 4.22
CA GLY A 601 2.59 23.55 4.46
C GLY A 601 3.58 22.65 3.70
N ARG A 602 3.09 21.67 2.93
CA ARG A 602 3.91 20.74 2.11
C ARG A 602 3.88 21.12 0.63
N ILE A 603 4.92 20.72 -0.10
CA ILE A 603 4.91 20.80 -1.57
C ILE A 603 4.09 19.63 -2.10
N THR A 604 3.13 19.90 -2.96
CA THR A 604 2.18 18.90 -3.44
C THR A 604 1.92 19.09 -4.91
N LEU A 605 1.88 18.00 -5.67
CA LEU A 605 1.42 18.01 -7.05
C LEU A 605 -0.08 18.31 -7.10
N LEU A 606 -0.48 19.19 -8.02
CA LEU A 606 -1.90 19.37 -8.34
C LEU A 606 -2.38 18.22 -9.22
N SER A 607 -3.57 17.69 -8.92
CA SER A 607 -4.32 16.80 -9.79
C SER A 607 -5.42 17.57 -10.53
N TRP A 608 -6.22 16.90 -11.35
CA TRP A 608 -7.31 17.58 -12.06
C TRP A 608 -8.49 17.87 -11.13
N GLY A 609 -8.97 16.82 -10.44
CA GLY A 609 -10.12 16.89 -9.56
C GLY A 609 -9.79 17.34 -8.13
N GLY A 610 -8.54 17.20 -7.70
CA GLY A 610 -8.16 17.40 -6.30
C GLY A 610 -8.75 16.34 -5.37
N THR A 611 -9.06 15.16 -5.92
CA THR A 611 -9.74 14.07 -5.21
C THR A 611 -8.69 13.23 -4.49
N MET A 612 -9.05 12.52 -3.42
CA MET A 612 -8.08 11.68 -2.71
C MET A 612 -7.63 10.48 -3.56
N PHE A 613 -8.55 9.92 -4.33
CA PHE A 613 -8.36 8.76 -5.19
C PHE A 613 -7.21 8.95 -6.20
N GLU A 614 -7.16 10.11 -6.87
CA GLU A 614 -6.11 10.46 -7.85
C GLU A 614 -4.67 10.29 -7.27
N TYR A 615 -4.50 10.48 -5.96
CA TYR A 615 -3.20 10.36 -5.29
C TYR A 615 -2.92 8.97 -4.70
N LEU A 616 -3.95 8.36 -4.09
CA LEU A 616 -3.79 7.17 -3.24
C LEU A 616 -4.11 5.86 -3.95
N MET A 617 -4.97 5.85 -4.97
CA MET A 617 -5.30 4.60 -5.66
C MET A 617 -4.09 3.96 -6.35
N PRO A 618 -3.22 4.72 -7.07
CA PRO A 618 -1.99 4.15 -7.61
C PRO A 618 -1.07 3.55 -6.54
N ARG A 619 -1.12 4.04 -5.29
CA ARG A 619 -0.25 3.59 -4.18
C ARG A 619 -0.58 2.18 -3.70
N LEU A 620 -1.77 1.66 -4.00
CA LEU A 620 -2.17 0.27 -3.68
C LEU A 620 -1.19 -0.74 -4.29
N MET A 621 -0.70 -0.48 -5.51
CA MET A 621 0.18 -1.38 -6.24
C MET A 621 1.56 -0.75 -6.53
N LEU A 622 1.62 0.58 -6.68
CA LEU A 622 2.88 1.29 -6.89
C LEU A 622 3.53 1.60 -5.54
N PRO A 623 4.75 1.08 -5.24
CA PRO A 623 5.40 1.35 -3.98
C PRO A 623 5.62 2.85 -3.75
N GLY A 624 5.41 3.28 -2.51
CA GLY A 624 5.77 4.62 -2.06
C GLY A 624 7.26 4.65 -1.84
N LEU A 625 7.98 5.38 -2.69
CA LEU A 625 9.39 5.66 -2.46
C LEU A 625 9.46 6.90 -1.56
N PRO A 626 9.90 6.77 -0.30
CA PRO A 626 10.00 7.90 0.61
C PRO A 626 10.80 9.04 -0.02
N GLU A 627 10.46 10.28 0.34
CA GLU A 627 11.21 11.48 -0.06
C GLU A 627 11.20 11.78 -1.57
N THR A 628 10.39 11.05 -2.33
CA THR A 628 10.10 11.41 -3.72
C THR A 628 8.99 12.43 -3.81
N LEU A 629 8.93 13.16 -4.93
CA LEU A 629 7.87 14.12 -5.20
C LEU A 629 6.47 13.48 -5.11
N LEU A 630 6.31 12.22 -5.52
CA LEU A 630 5.05 11.49 -5.41
C LEU A 630 4.70 11.18 -3.95
N ASP A 631 5.67 10.78 -3.12
CA ASP A 631 5.43 10.52 -1.70
C ASP A 631 5.06 11.81 -0.94
N GLU A 632 5.82 12.89 -1.14
CA GLU A 632 5.50 14.20 -0.55
C GLU A 632 4.14 14.72 -1.03
N SER A 633 3.77 14.47 -2.28
CA SER A 633 2.46 14.85 -2.79
C SER A 633 1.32 14.06 -2.14
N ARG A 634 1.48 12.75 -1.93
CA ARG A 634 0.48 11.93 -1.23
C ARG A 634 0.32 12.38 0.23
N ARG A 635 1.42 12.61 0.94
CA ARG A 635 1.42 13.15 2.32
C ARG A 635 0.78 14.53 2.38
N GLY A 636 1.09 15.39 1.41
CA GLY A 636 0.51 16.73 1.28
C GLY A 636 -0.98 16.72 0.97
N ALA A 637 -1.43 15.84 0.07
CA ALA A 637 -2.84 15.65 -0.24
C ALA A 637 -3.64 15.21 0.98
N VAL A 638 -3.16 14.20 1.73
CA VAL A 638 -3.79 13.74 2.98
C VAL A 638 -3.80 14.85 4.04
N ALA A 639 -2.69 15.56 4.22
CA ALA A 639 -2.61 16.67 5.17
C ALA A 639 -3.60 17.80 4.83
N ARG A 640 -3.76 18.11 3.54
CA ARG A 640 -4.71 19.13 3.08
C ARG A 640 -6.16 18.68 3.22
N GLN A 641 -6.46 17.40 2.98
CA GLN A 641 -7.78 16.81 3.27
C GLN A 641 -8.14 16.92 4.75
N ILE A 642 -7.20 16.60 5.65
CA ILE A 642 -7.37 16.75 7.11
C ILE A 642 -7.60 18.22 7.49
N GLU A 643 -6.79 19.13 6.95
CA GLU A 643 -6.93 20.58 7.19
C GLU A 643 -8.29 21.09 6.71
N TYR A 644 -8.74 20.68 5.53
CA TYR A 644 -10.01 21.10 4.96
C TYR A 644 -11.22 20.55 5.75
N GLY A 645 -11.18 19.28 6.16
CA GLY A 645 -12.20 18.72 7.05
C GLY A 645 -12.30 19.49 8.37
N ARG A 646 -11.17 19.90 8.95
CA ARG A 646 -11.16 20.80 10.14
C ARG A 646 -11.75 22.17 9.86
N GLN A 647 -11.44 22.78 8.71
CA GLN A 647 -12.00 24.07 8.29
C GLN A 647 -13.53 24.01 8.14
N CYS A 648 -14.05 22.89 7.62
CA CYS A 648 -15.47 22.69 7.41
C CYS A 648 -16.20 22.12 8.64
N GLY A 649 -15.47 21.71 9.68
CA GLY A 649 -16.05 21.07 10.86
C GLY A 649 -16.54 19.63 10.62
N THR A 650 -16.16 18.98 9.53
CA THR A 650 -16.59 17.62 9.15
C THR A 650 -15.45 16.60 9.28
N PRO A 651 -15.74 15.29 9.21
CA PRO A 651 -14.73 14.31 8.82
C PRO A 651 -14.10 14.64 7.45
N TRP A 652 -12.96 14.04 7.15
CA TRP A 652 -12.26 14.20 5.87
C TRP A 652 -12.27 12.90 5.06
N GLY A 653 -11.94 12.96 3.77
CA GLY A 653 -12.12 11.83 2.85
C GLY A 653 -12.83 12.22 1.56
N VAL A 654 -12.62 13.43 1.04
CA VAL A 654 -13.34 13.91 -0.15
C VAL A 654 -12.77 13.24 -1.39
N SER A 655 -13.61 12.52 -2.13
CA SER A 655 -13.26 11.88 -3.41
C SER A 655 -14.52 11.64 -4.24
N GLU A 656 -14.32 11.23 -5.50
CA GLU A 656 -15.36 10.77 -6.39
C GLU A 656 -16.21 9.67 -5.75
N SER A 657 -17.51 9.85 -5.77
CA SER A 657 -18.48 8.96 -5.11
C SER A 657 -19.90 9.24 -5.58
N ALA A 658 -20.79 8.28 -5.31
CA ALA A 658 -22.23 8.55 -5.31
C ALA A 658 -22.58 9.48 -4.14
N PHE A 659 -23.61 10.32 -4.31
CA PHE A 659 -24.06 11.28 -3.31
C PHE A 659 -25.59 11.34 -3.26
N SER A 660 -26.15 12.02 -2.25
CA SER A 660 -27.57 11.93 -1.85
C SER A 660 -28.60 12.42 -2.89
N VAL A 661 -28.19 12.96 -4.03
CA VAL A 661 -29.11 13.29 -5.12
C VAL A 661 -29.46 12.02 -5.87
N VAL A 662 -30.76 11.81 -6.10
CA VAL A 662 -31.29 10.67 -6.86
C VAL A 662 -31.93 11.12 -8.17
N ASP A 663 -31.94 10.24 -9.17
CA ASP A 663 -32.72 10.44 -10.41
C ASP A 663 -34.19 10.02 -10.24
N ALA A 664 -34.95 10.07 -11.34
CA ALA A 664 -36.36 9.69 -11.37
C ALA A 664 -36.59 8.20 -11.02
N ASP A 665 -35.58 7.36 -11.22
CA ASP A 665 -35.60 5.93 -10.92
C ASP A 665 -35.07 5.63 -9.50
N LEU A 666 -34.82 6.68 -8.71
CA LEU A 666 -34.31 6.64 -7.34
C LEU A 666 -32.89 6.08 -7.23
N ASN A 667 -32.06 6.20 -8.28
CA ASN A 667 -30.66 5.84 -8.21
C ASN A 667 -29.81 7.03 -7.78
N TYR A 668 -28.90 6.83 -6.84
CA TYR A 668 -27.92 7.86 -6.46
C TYR A 668 -27.07 8.28 -7.65
N GLN A 669 -26.84 9.59 -7.77
CA GLN A 669 -26.01 10.18 -8.80
C GLN A 669 -24.55 10.16 -8.39
N TYR A 670 -23.65 10.10 -9.37
CA TYR A 670 -22.21 10.02 -9.17
C TYR A 670 -21.51 11.29 -9.64
N GLN A 671 -20.56 11.81 -8.86
CA GLN A 671 -19.76 12.97 -9.25
C GLN A 671 -18.36 12.92 -8.64
N ALA A 672 -17.42 13.58 -9.32
CA ALA A 672 -16.09 13.86 -8.78
C ALA A 672 -16.07 15.04 -7.80
N PHE A 673 -15.70 14.77 -6.55
CA PHE A 673 -15.50 15.74 -5.47
C PHE A 673 -14.03 15.84 -5.09
N GLY A 674 -13.55 17.06 -4.84
CA GLY A 674 -12.16 17.28 -4.46
C GLY A 674 -11.98 18.49 -3.57
N VAL A 675 -10.78 18.63 -3.02
CA VAL A 675 -10.47 19.66 -2.02
C VAL A 675 -9.84 20.91 -2.67
N PRO A 676 -10.31 22.12 -2.30
CA PRO A 676 -9.69 23.36 -2.75
C PRO A 676 -8.19 23.41 -2.45
N GLY A 677 -7.41 23.78 -3.46
CA GLY A 677 -5.95 23.84 -3.38
C GLY A 677 -5.23 22.56 -3.77
N LEU A 678 -5.94 21.46 -4.08
CA LEU A 678 -5.36 20.24 -4.65
C LEU A 678 -5.69 20.02 -6.13
N GLY A 679 -6.82 20.54 -6.62
CA GLY A 679 -7.26 20.36 -8.00
C GLY A 679 -7.15 21.61 -8.86
N LEU A 680 -6.99 21.41 -10.18
CA LEU A 680 -7.08 22.48 -11.19
C LEU A 680 -8.54 22.89 -11.49
N LYS A 681 -9.50 21.98 -11.26
CA LYS A 681 -10.93 22.24 -11.46
C LYS A 681 -11.40 23.43 -10.61
N ARG A 682 -12.19 24.32 -11.22
CA ARG A 682 -12.81 25.45 -10.50
C ARG A 682 -14.02 24.99 -9.70
N GLY A 683 -14.29 25.64 -8.58
CA GLY A 683 -15.50 25.40 -7.79
C GLY A 683 -15.44 24.18 -6.86
N LEU A 684 -14.26 23.65 -6.55
CA LEU A 684 -14.09 22.53 -5.62
C LEU A 684 -14.62 22.80 -4.20
N ALA A 685 -14.81 24.07 -3.83
CA ALA A 685 -15.37 24.44 -2.53
C ALA A 685 -16.90 24.43 -2.48
N LYS A 686 -17.59 24.15 -3.60
CA LYS A 686 -19.06 24.26 -3.70
C LYS A 686 -19.77 23.11 -2.98
N ASP A 687 -19.25 21.90 -3.13
CA ASP A 687 -19.87 20.68 -2.63
C ASP A 687 -18.91 20.00 -1.64
N LEU A 688 -19.44 19.53 -0.50
CA LEU A 688 -18.68 18.84 0.52
C LEU A 688 -19.27 17.44 0.73
N VAL A 689 -18.70 16.45 0.05
CA VAL A 689 -19.07 15.04 0.17
C VAL A 689 -17.87 14.26 0.68
N VAL A 690 -18.07 13.51 1.76
CA VAL A 690 -17.03 12.66 2.36
C VAL A 690 -17.30 11.21 1.94
N ALA A 691 -16.32 10.59 1.28
CA ALA A 691 -16.37 9.20 0.87
C ALA A 691 -15.50 8.35 1.83
N PRO A 692 -16.09 7.47 2.66
CA PRO A 692 -15.34 6.72 3.68
C PRO A 692 -14.15 5.93 3.14
N TYR A 693 -14.26 5.35 1.93
CA TYR A 693 -13.17 4.59 1.30
C TYR A 693 -11.89 5.42 1.13
N ALA A 694 -12.02 6.72 0.84
CA ALA A 694 -10.89 7.62 0.68
C ALA A 694 -10.16 7.88 2.01
N ALA A 695 -10.90 7.93 3.12
CA ALA A 695 -10.31 8.01 4.45
C ALA A 695 -9.59 6.70 4.82
N VAL A 696 -10.15 5.54 4.45
CA VAL A 696 -9.52 4.23 4.68
C VAL A 696 -8.23 4.09 3.88
N MET A 697 -8.19 4.49 2.60
CA MET A 697 -6.95 4.46 1.81
C MET A 697 -5.81 5.29 2.44
N ALA A 698 -6.15 6.35 3.18
CA ALA A 698 -5.15 7.16 3.87
C ALA A 698 -4.48 6.44 5.04
N VAL A 699 -4.93 5.23 5.43
CA VAL A 699 -4.22 4.36 6.38
C VAL A 699 -2.79 4.06 5.88
N MET A 700 -2.57 3.97 4.57
CA MET A 700 -1.25 3.77 3.95
C MET A 700 -0.27 4.95 4.18
N ILE A 701 -0.77 6.11 4.64
CA ILE A 701 0.00 7.35 4.76
C ILE A 701 0.01 7.90 6.19
N GLN A 702 -1.15 7.89 6.87
CA GLN A 702 -1.37 8.43 8.22
C GLN A 702 -2.36 7.53 9.01
N PRO A 703 -1.94 6.32 9.42
CA PRO A 703 -2.85 5.28 9.94
C PRO A 703 -3.68 5.73 11.14
N ARG A 704 -3.06 6.32 12.17
CA ARG A 704 -3.78 6.75 13.38
C ARG A 704 -4.76 7.89 13.13
N LEU A 705 -4.44 8.82 12.24
CA LEU A 705 -5.35 9.93 11.90
C LEU A 705 -6.51 9.44 11.04
N ALA A 706 -6.27 8.51 10.13
CA ALA A 706 -7.31 7.84 9.35
C ALA A 706 -8.27 7.07 10.27
N ILE A 707 -7.75 6.30 11.23
CA ILE A 707 -8.56 5.58 12.23
C ILE A 707 -9.41 6.54 13.06
N ARG A 708 -8.82 7.61 13.62
CA ARG A 708 -9.59 8.61 14.39
C ARG A 708 -10.67 9.31 13.55
N ASN A 709 -10.39 9.53 12.28
CA ASN A 709 -11.38 10.10 11.36
C ASN A 709 -12.50 9.12 11.08
N PHE A 710 -12.17 7.85 10.90
CA PHE A 710 -13.14 6.78 10.70
C PHE A 710 -14.04 6.58 11.93
N GLN A 711 -13.50 6.66 13.15
CA GLN A 711 -14.31 6.61 14.38
C GLN A 711 -15.29 7.79 14.52
N ARG A 712 -15.07 8.88 13.77
CA ARG A 712 -15.94 10.06 13.75
C ARG A 712 -16.98 10.00 12.64
N LEU A 713 -16.72 9.23 11.58
CA LEU A 713 -17.69 8.88 10.54
C LEU A 713 -18.68 7.87 11.12
#